data_AF-E5X163-F1
#
_entry.id   AF-E5X163-F1
#
_cell.length_a   1.000
_cell.length_b   1.000
_cell.length_c   1.000
_cell.angle_alpha   90.00
_cell.angle_beta   90.00
_cell.angle_gamma   90.00
#
_symmetry.space_group_name_H-M   'P 1'
#
loop_
_entity.id
_entity.type
_entity.pdbx_description
1 polymer ?
#
loop_
_entity_poly.entity_id
_entity_poly.type
_entity_poly.pdbx_seq_one_letter_code
_entity_poly.pdbx_strand_id
1 'polypeptide(L)'
;MSYFKGKNKEFSFRDLIYKALIFIGTVGVIVYFLPRDGKFNYQFDIDKPWKYGQLMATFDFPIYKDDQVVKREQDSILASFQPYFQLDKNTEKEVIKKLKNDYQTHLRDVLPSTDYIRHIEKILSEVYRAGILSTEELGQLHKDSTSAIMVINDKLASQRDIDKLYSVKQAYAYLLTADTMHYQPNILRQCSLNEYLSPNLTYDVQRTETAKKEVLDNYSWANGIVLSGQKIIDRGEIVNQETYNILESLRKESIQRSESIGQKRLMLAGQVLYVSIFMLCFMLYLDLFRKDYYNRKGSLSLLFALIMFYCVVTAIMVANNIFNVYIIPYAMLPIIIRVFLDSRTAFLTQVVTILICSICLRYPHEFILLQLTAGLIAIFSLRELSQRSQLFRTAILVILTYMAVYFAFELITENDLSKLNGSMYTYFIINGVLLLFTYPLLFLVEKTFGFTSNVTLVELSNINNSLLRRMSETVPGTFQHSMQVANLAAEAANRIGAKSQLVRTGALYHDIGKMENPVFFTENQSGSVNPHKNLSYEQSAQVVISHVTDGLKLAEKSNLPKVIKDFITTHHGRGKTKYFYISWKNEHPDEEPNDELFTYPGPNPFTKEQAILMMADSVEAASRSLPEYTEASISNLVDKIIDSQVEEGYFKECPITFKDIATVKTVFKEKLKTIYHTRISYPELKK
;
A
#
# COMPACT_ATOMS: atom_id res chain seq x y z
N MET A 1 -40.94 8.71 29.05
CA MET A 1 -40.96 8.10 30.39
C MET A 1 -40.11 6.83 30.35
N SER A 2 -38.91 6.89 30.92
CA SER A 2 -37.99 5.82 31.34
C SER A 2 -37.70 4.58 30.45
N TYR A 3 -37.05 4.75 29.29
CA TYR A 3 -36.36 3.61 28.62
C TYR A 3 -34.94 3.93 28.09
N PHE A 4 -34.37 5.09 28.45
CA PHE A 4 -33.04 5.55 28.01
C PHE A 4 -32.10 5.90 29.19
N LYS A 5 -32.09 5.09 30.24
CA LYS A 5 -31.05 5.16 31.28
C LYS A 5 -30.37 3.80 31.43
N GLY A 6 -29.41 3.55 30.54
CA GLY A 6 -28.58 2.34 30.56
C GLY A 6 -27.13 2.67 30.22
N LYS A 7 -26.35 2.91 31.27
CA LYS A 7 -24.88 3.07 31.32
C LYS A 7 -24.32 4.27 30.54
N ASN A 8 -24.04 5.35 31.28
CA ASN A 8 -22.96 6.28 30.99
C ASN A 8 -21.66 5.46 30.88
N LYS A 9 -21.32 4.96 29.69
CA LYS A 9 -19.92 4.69 29.36
C LYS A 9 -19.29 6.05 29.20
N GLU A 10 -18.40 6.41 30.13
CA GLU A 10 -17.50 7.53 29.94
C GLU A 10 -16.92 7.44 28.53
N PHE A 11 -17.23 8.42 27.69
CA PHE A 11 -16.53 8.64 26.43
C PHE A 11 -15.07 8.87 26.81
N SER A 12 -14.27 7.80 26.79
CA SER A 12 -12.85 7.92 27.10
C SER A 12 -12.22 8.68 25.95
N PHE A 13 -11.93 9.96 26.16
CA PHE A 13 -11.25 10.82 25.19
C PHE A 13 -9.99 10.15 24.62
N ARG A 14 -9.32 9.32 25.43
CA ARG A 14 -8.17 8.48 25.02
C ARG A 14 -8.52 7.46 23.92
N ASP A 15 -9.69 6.85 23.96
CA ASP A 15 -10.14 5.87 22.96
C ASP A 15 -10.48 6.55 21.63
N LEU A 16 -11.11 7.74 21.70
CA LEU A 16 -11.37 8.56 20.52
C LEU A 16 -10.06 9.02 19.86
N ILE A 17 -9.08 9.49 20.65
CA ILE A 17 -7.75 9.85 20.15
C ILE A 17 -7.08 8.65 19.48
N TYR A 18 -7.10 7.48 20.12
CA TYR A 18 -6.51 6.27 19.54
C TYR A 18 -7.14 5.92 18.17
N LYS A 19 -8.47 5.96 18.08
CA LYS A 19 -9.22 5.73 16.83
C LYS A 19 -8.92 6.77 15.75
N ALA A 20 -8.76 8.03 16.13
CA ALA A 20 -8.37 9.10 15.20
C ALA A 20 -6.92 8.91 14.71
N LEU A 21 -5.99 8.60 15.61
CA LEU A 21 -4.58 8.38 15.27
C LEU A 21 -4.38 7.17 14.37
N ILE A 22 -5.06 6.05 14.63
CA ILE A 22 -4.94 4.87 13.76
C ILE A 22 -5.53 5.14 12.37
N PHE A 23 -6.64 5.88 12.29
CA PHE A 23 -7.22 6.30 11.02
C PHE A 23 -6.27 7.20 10.22
N ILE A 24 -5.80 8.30 10.82
CA ILE A 24 -4.91 9.26 10.17
C ILE A 24 -3.57 8.59 9.81
N GLY A 25 -3.03 7.76 10.71
CA GLY A 25 -1.80 7.00 10.47
C GLY A 25 -1.92 6.04 9.30
N THR A 26 -2.99 5.25 9.24
CA THR A 26 -3.22 4.32 8.12
C THR A 26 -3.43 5.04 6.80
N VAL A 27 -4.26 6.08 6.76
CA VAL A 27 -4.46 6.90 5.55
C VAL A 27 -3.14 7.52 5.10
N GLY A 28 -2.41 8.15 6.02
CA GLY A 28 -1.14 8.80 5.74
C GLY A 28 -0.08 7.85 5.18
N VAL A 29 0.06 6.66 5.77
CA VAL A 29 1.02 5.64 5.30
C VAL A 29 0.62 5.11 3.93
N ILE A 30 -0.65 4.74 3.72
CA ILE A 30 -1.09 4.20 2.42
C ILE A 30 -0.85 5.24 1.32
N VAL A 31 -1.30 6.48 1.52
CA VAL A 31 -1.15 7.58 0.54
C VAL A 31 0.31 7.99 0.34
N TYR A 32 1.18 7.77 1.33
CA TYR A 32 2.61 7.99 1.17
C TYR A 32 3.22 7.05 0.13
N PHE A 33 2.82 5.77 0.14
CA PHE A 33 3.36 4.76 -0.79
C PHE A 33 2.63 4.69 -2.13
N LEU A 34 1.42 5.23 -2.26
CA LEU A 34 0.71 5.27 -3.54
C LEU A 34 1.57 5.98 -4.62
N PRO A 35 1.62 5.46 -5.86
CA PRO A 35 2.38 6.07 -6.93
C PRO A 35 1.88 7.50 -7.20
N ARG A 36 2.81 8.46 -7.26
CA ARG A 36 2.51 9.91 -7.42
C ARG A 36 2.91 10.48 -8.77
N ASP A 37 3.68 9.72 -9.54
CA ASP A 37 4.23 10.20 -10.79
C ASP A 37 3.56 9.49 -11.96
N GLY A 38 3.21 10.24 -12.99
CA GLY A 38 3.11 9.74 -14.36
C GLY A 38 4.52 9.46 -14.92
N LYS A 39 5.35 8.70 -14.18
CA LYS A 39 6.68 8.31 -14.66
C LYS A 39 6.50 7.45 -15.90
N PHE A 40 7.20 7.83 -16.97
CA PHE A 40 7.30 7.02 -18.16
C PHE A 40 8.08 5.74 -17.81
N ASN A 41 7.35 4.68 -17.44
CA ASN A 41 7.90 3.45 -16.84
C ASN A 41 8.49 2.47 -17.87
N TYR A 42 8.76 2.92 -19.09
CA TYR A 42 9.26 2.08 -20.17
C TYR A 42 10.75 2.35 -20.39
N GLN A 43 11.55 1.28 -20.36
CA GLN A 43 12.93 1.28 -20.82
C GLN A 43 12.98 0.68 -22.23
N PHE A 44 13.58 1.40 -23.16
CA PHE A 44 13.65 1.01 -24.56
C PHE A 44 15.00 1.46 -25.12
N ASP A 45 15.60 0.58 -25.92
CA ASP A 45 16.84 0.85 -26.67
C ASP A 45 16.55 0.56 -28.14
N ILE A 46 17.29 1.22 -29.03
CA ILE A 46 17.22 0.94 -30.46
C ILE A 46 17.61 -0.52 -30.74
N ASP A 47 16.94 -1.13 -31.73
CA ASP A 47 17.15 -2.50 -32.19
C ASP A 47 16.89 -3.60 -31.14
N LYS A 48 16.21 -3.27 -30.03
CA LYS A 48 15.74 -4.26 -29.05
C LYS A 48 14.22 -4.48 -29.17
N PRO A 49 13.74 -5.70 -28.87
CA PRO A 49 12.31 -5.99 -28.85
C PRO A 49 11.61 -5.31 -27.67
N TRP A 50 10.41 -4.78 -27.92
CA TRP A 50 9.55 -4.19 -26.91
C TRP A 50 9.06 -5.24 -25.92
N LYS A 51 9.38 -5.02 -24.64
CA LYS A 51 9.16 -6.01 -23.56
C LYS A 51 7.77 -5.92 -22.92
N TYR A 52 7.03 -4.86 -23.20
CA TYR A 52 5.77 -4.54 -22.55
C TYR A 52 4.58 -4.87 -23.46
N GLY A 53 3.36 -4.83 -22.92
CA GLY A 53 2.16 -4.92 -23.74
C GLY A 53 2.00 -3.73 -24.70
N GLN A 54 0.99 -3.79 -25.56
CA GLN A 54 0.68 -2.74 -26.52
C GLN A 54 0.64 -1.34 -25.85
N LEU A 55 1.32 -0.39 -26.48
CA LEU A 55 1.35 1.01 -26.11
C LEU A 55 0.59 1.83 -27.16
N MET A 56 -0.38 2.61 -26.68
CA MET A 56 -1.14 3.57 -27.48
C MET A 56 -0.91 4.99 -26.92
N ALA A 57 -0.94 5.98 -27.80
CA ALA A 57 -0.90 7.39 -27.39
C ALA A 57 -2.15 7.75 -26.58
N THR A 58 -1.99 8.45 -25.46
CA THR A 58 -3.10 8.87 -24.58
C THR A 58 -3.48 10.35 -24.74
N PHE A 59 -2.69 11.09 -25.52
CA PHE A 59 -2.89 12.50 -25.87
C PHE A 59 -2.09 12.80 -27.13
N ASP A 60 -2.37 13.93 -27.78
CA ASP A 60 -1.65 14.36 -28.98
C ASP A 60 -0.28 14.96 -28.61
N PHE A 61 0.78 14.55 -29.32
CA PHE A 61 2.13 15.10 -29.10
C PHE A 61 2.98 15.15 -30.37
N PRO A 62 3.88 16.15 -30.49
CA PRO A 62 4.82 16.24 -31.61
C PRO A 62 5.93 15.20 -31.51
N ILE A 63 6.43 14.73 -32.65
CA ILE A 63 7.63 13.89 -32.74
C ILE A 63 8.84 14.80 -32.88
N TYR A 64 9.60 14.97 -31.80
CA TYR A 64 10.79 15.81 -31.77
C TYR A 64 11.91 15.21 -32.63
N LYS A 65 12.61 16.09 -33.37
CA LYS A 65 13.88 15.75 -34.03
C LYS A 65 14.99 15.60 -33.00
N ASP A 66 16.01 14.83 -33.34
CA ASP A 66 17.25 14.74 -32.54
C ASP A 66 17.97 16.10 -32.50
N ASP A 67 18.48 16.47 -31.33
CA ASP A 67 19.13 17.78 -31.11
C ASP A 67 20.34 18.00 -32.04
N GLN A 68 21.06 16.94 -32.42
CA GLN A 68 22.19 17.04 -33.37
C GLN A 68 21.70 17.32 -34.79
N VAL A 69 20.58 16.71 -35.19
CA VAL A 69 19.97 16.93 -36.50
C VAL A 69 19.44 18.35 -36.59
N VAL A 70 18.75 18.82 -35.55
CA VAL A 70 18.26 20.20 -35.45
C VAL A 70 19.40 21.19 -35.60
N LYS A 71 20.49 21.01 -34.85
CA LYS A 71 21.64 21.91 -34.91
C LYS A 71 22.28 21.94 -36.30
N ARG A 72 22.46 20.77 -36.93
CA ARG A 72 23.02 20.67 -38.29
C ARG A 72 22.15 21.37 -39.33
N GLU A 73 20.83 21.22 -39.25
CA GLU A 73 19.90 21.88 -40.16
C GLU A 73 19.91 23.41 -39.95
N GLN A 74 19.96 23.88 -38.70
CA GLN A 74 20.09 25.30 -38.38
C GLN A 74 21.40 25.89 -38.91
N ASP A 75 22.52 25.20 -38.70
CA ASP A 75 23.83 25.62 -39.21
C ASP A 75 23.82 25.69 -40.74
N SER A 76 23.16 24.75 -41.42
CA SER A 76 22.98 24.76 -42.88
C SER A 76 22.14 25.93 -43.37
N ILE A 77 21.08 26.30 -42.64
CA ILE A 77 20.22 27.44 -42.98
C ILE A 77 21.04 28.74 -42.85
N LEU A 78 21.78 28.90 -41.75
CA LEU A 78 22.61 30.08 -41.50
C LEU A 78 23.79 30.20 -42.47
N ALA A 79 24.33 29.08 -42.97
CA ALA A 79 25.39 29.11 -43.99
C ALA A 79 24.97 29.75 -45.33
N SER A 80 23.67 29.72 -45.64
CA SER A 80 23.09 30.35 -46.83
C SER A 80 22.52 31.75 -46.58
N PHE A 81 22.62 32.25 -45.34
CA PHE A 81 22.01 33.50 -44.94
C PHE A 81 22.78 34.70 -45.50
N GLN A 82 22.05 35.66 -46.08
CA GLN A 82 22.61 36.87 -46.65
C GLN A 82 22.48 38.05 -45.68
N PRO A 83 23.59 38.63 -45.19
CA PRO A 83 23.56 39.75 -44.26
C PRO A 83 23.00 41.03 -44.89
N TYR A 84 22.37 41.87 -44.08
CA TYR A 84 21.78 43.13 -44.52
C TYR A 84 22.75 44.29 -44.34
N PHE A 85 22.83 45.14 -45.37
CA PHE A 85 23.63 46.35 -45.38
C PHE A 85 22.79 47.55 -45.78
N GLN A 86 22.98 48.68 -45.10
CA GLN A 86 22.31 49.93 -45.40
C GLN A 86 23.17 50.76 -46.35
N LEU A 87 22.60 51.17 -47.48
CA LEU A 87 23.24 52.08 -48.41
C LEU A 87 22.95 53.53 -47.98
N ASP A 88 24.00 54.32 -47.74
CA ASP A 88 23.91 55.76 -47.51
C ASP A 88 24.10 56.53 -48.84
N LYS A 89 23.01 57.12 -49.34
CA LYS A 89 23.03 57.96 -50.55
C LYS A 89 23.54 59.36 -50.29
N ASN A 90 23.57 59.81 -49.03
CA ASN A 90 24.03 61.16 -48.71
C ASN A 90 25.54 61.27 -48.89
N THR A 91 26.29 60.19 -48.59
CA THR A 91 27.74 60.12 -48.80
C THR A 91 28.13 60.45 -50.23
N GLU A 92 27.46 59.85 -51.24
CA GLU A 92 27.71 60.16 -52.65
C GLU A 92 27.49 61.65 -52.96
N LYS A 93 26.35 62.21 -52.50
CA LYS A 93 26.00 63.61 -52.75
C LYS A 93 26.98 64.58 -52.10
N GLU A 94 27.42 64.29 -50.87
CA GLU A 94 28.39 65.09 -50.13
C GLU A 94 29.76 65.06 -50.80
N VAL A 95 30.20 63.88 -51.23
CA VAL A 95 31.48 63.70 -51.93
C VAL A 95 31.48 64.39 -53.29
N ILE A 96 30.42 64.25 -54.09
CA ILE A 96 30.31 64.94 -55.38
C ILE A 96 30.27 66.46 -55.19
N LYS A 97 29.58 66.95 -54.14
CA LYS A 97 29.58 68.38 -53.78
C LYS A 97 30.97 68.86 -53.37
N LYS A 98 31.69 68.08 -52.56
CA LYS A 98 33.08 68.36 -52.16
C LYS A 98 33.99 68.43 -53.39
N LEU A 99 33.93 67.44 -54.29
CA LEU A 99 34.69 67.42 -55.54
C LEU A 99 34.43 68.67 -56.40
N LYS A 100 33.17 69.09 -56.54
CA LYS A 100 32.81 70.30 -57.31
C LYS A 100 33.36 71.58 -56.67
N ASN A 101 33.39 71.66 -55.33
CA ASN A 101 33.96 72.78 -54.60
C ASN A 101 35.50 72.81 -54.69
N ASP A 102 36.14 71.66 -54.54
CA ASP A 102 37.60 71.50 -54.62
C ASP A 102 38.10 71.79 -56.04
N TYR A 103 37.28 71.50 -57.06
CA TYR A 103 37.53 71.95 -58.42
C TYR A 103 37.55 73.45 -58.61
N GLN A 104 36.62 74.17 -57.96
CA GLN A 104 36.59 75.63 -58.06
C GLN A 104 37.74 76.30 -57.30
N THR A 105 38.31 75.62 -56.30
CA THR A 105 39.34 76.20 -55.42
C THR A 105 40.76 75.85 -55.84
N HIS A 106 41.08 74.59 -56.14
CA HIS A 106 42.46 74.16 -56.43
C HIS A 106 42.61 73.07 -57.52
N LEU A 107 41.63 72.19 -57.76
CA LEU A 107 41.81 71.13 -58.77
C LEU A 107 41.74 71.64 -60.22
N ARG A 108 41.20 72.85 -60.45
CA ARG A 108 41.21 73.48 -61.79
C ARG A 108 42.62 73.75 -62.32
N ASP A 109 43.58 73.99 -61.43
CA ASP A 109 44.97 74.26 -61.82
C ASP A 109 45.76 72.97 -62.11
N VAL A 110 45.26 71.82 -61.64
CA VAL A 110 45.89 70.49 -61.79
C VAL A 110 45.29 69.71 -62.98
N LEU A 111 44.01 69.90 -63.27
CA LEU A 111 43.28 69.14 -64.31
C LEU A 111 43.36 69.82 -65.70
N PRO A 112 43.80 69.11 -66.76
CA PRO A 112 43.98 69.70 -68.10
C PRO A 112 42.68 70.16 -68.78
N SER A 113 41.53 69.54 -68.47
CA SER A 113 40.24 69.87 -69.09
C SER A 113 39.07 69.60 -68.16
N THR A 114 37.91 70.20 -68.46
CA THR A 114 36.64 69.95 -67.77
C THR A 114 36.14 68.51 -67.93
N ASP A 115 36.68 67.74 -68.87
CA ASP A 115 36.25 66.36 -69.09
C ASP A 115 36.83 65.42 -68.03
N TYR A 116 37.98 65.74 -67.43
CA TYR A 116 38.55 64.97 -66.32
C TYR A 116 37.63 64.96 -65.10
N ILE A 117 37.05 66.12 -64.75
CA ILE A 117 36.14 66.17 -63.60
C ILE A 117 34.82 65.46 -63.87
N ARG A 118 34.27 65.55 -65.09
CA ARG A 118 33.08 64.78 -65.47
C ARG A 118 33.35 63.28 -65.43
N HIS A 119 34.55 62.85 -65.82
CA HIS A 119 34.97 61.45 -65.72
C HIS A 119 35.05 60.99 -64.26
N ILE A 120 35.73 61.76 -63.39
CA ILE A 120 35.82 61.44 -61.96
C ILE A 120 34.43 61.40 -61.32
N GLU A 121 33.55 62.37 -61.61
CA GLU A 121 32.16 62.39 -61.13
C GLU A 121 31.39 61.14 -61.58
N LYS A 122 31.51 60.75 -62.86
CA LYS A 122 30.86 59.55 -63.41
C LYS A 122 31.31 58.28 -62.69
N ILE A 123 32.62 58.07 -62.56
CA ILE A 123 33.17 56.86 -61.94
C ILE A 123 32.88 56.82 -60.44
N LEU A 124 32.94 57.96 -59.74
CA LEU A 124 32.52 58.05 -58.34
C LEU A 124 31.05 57.64 -58.19
N SER A 125 30.13 58.17 -59.02
CA SER A 125 28.73 57.74 -58.99
C SER A 125 28.56 56.25 -59.28
N GLU A 126 29.34 55.66 -60.20
CA GLU A 126 29.28 54.22 -60.48
C GLU A 126 29.71 53.37 -59.27
N VAL A 127 30.83 53.73 -58.63
CA VAL A 127 31.36 53.03 -57.46
C VAL A 127 30.45 53.21 -56.23
N TYR A 128 29.96 54.42 -55.95
CA TYR A 128 29.02 54.68 -54.85
C TYR A 128 27.68 53.99 -55.07
N ARG A 129 27.20 53.91 -56.32
CA ARG A 129 25.99 53.17 -56.66
C ARG A 129 26.17 51.67 -56.50
N ALA A 130 27.34 51.13 -56.82
CA ALA A 130 27.69 49.72 -56.59
C ALA A 130 27.84 49.41 -55.08
N GLY A 131 28.36 50.36 -54.30
CA GLY A 131 28.52 50.28 -52.85
C GLY A 131 29.98 50.07 -52.46
N ILE A 132 30.45 50.92 -51.54
CA ILE A 132 31.80 50.89 -51.00
C ILE A 132 31.76 50.37 -49.56
N LEU A 133 32.46 49.27 -49.31
CA LEU A 133 32.66 48.68 -47.99
C LEU A 133 34.02 49.07 -47.42
N SER A 134 34.13 49.04 -46.09
CA SER A 134 35.44 49.04 -45.45
C SER A 134 36.21 47.75 -45.78
N THR A 135 37.54 47.83 -45.74
CA THR A 135 38.40 46.66 -45.99
C THR A 135 38.15 45.55 -44.94
N GLU A 136 37.80 45.93 -43.71
CA GLU A 136 37.50 45.01 -42.61
C GLU A 136 36.18 44.26 -42.85
N GLU A 137 35.11 44.97 -43.22
CA GLU A 137 33.81 44.35 -43.51
C GLU A 137 33.88 43.42 -44.73
N LEU A 138 34.56 43.83 -45.80
CA LEU A 138 34.75 42.97 -46.97
C LEU A 138 35.58 41.72 -46.63
N GLY A 139 36.61 41.88 -45.79
CA GLY A 139 37.41 40.75 -45.29
C GLY A 139 36.60 39.78 -44.43
N GLN A 140 35.69 40.29 -43.59
CA GLN A 140 34.81 39.48 -42.77
C GLN A 140 33.81 38.69 -43.62
N LEU A 141 33.21 39.31 -44.64
CA LEU A 141 32.31 38.61 -45.57
C LEU A 141 33.00 37.46 -46.32
N HIS A 142 34.26 37.64 -46.74
CA HIS A 142 35.05 36.56 -47.36
C HIS A 142 35.39 35.44 -46.37
N LYS A 143 35.72 35.78 -45.12
CA LYS A 143 35.99 34.78 -44.06
C LYS A 143 34.75 33.95 -43.76
N ASP A 144 33.58 34.58 -43.76
CA ASP A 144 32.29 33.94 -43.52
C ASP A 144 31.73 33.22 -44.76
N SER A 145 32.53 33.11 -45.84
CA SER A 145 32.15 32.48 -47.12
C SER A 145 30.83 33.01 -47.71
N THR A 146 30.51 34.27 -47.43
CA THR A 146 29.29 34.90 -47.94
C THR A 146 29.47 35.17 -49.44
N SER A 147 28.47 34.83 -50.26
CA SER A 147 28.50 35.04 -51.71
C SER A 147 27.75 36.31 -52.16
N ALA A 148 26.72 36.69 -51.42
CA ALA A 148 25.90 37.86 -51.69
C ALA A 148 25.38 38.49 -50.39
N ILE A 149 25.05 39.78 -50.47
CA ILE A 149 24.48 40.56 -49.38
C ILE A 149 23.16 41.19 -49.80
N MET A 150 22.31 41.52 -48.82
CA MET A 150 21.07 42.24 -49.04
C MET A 150 21.29 43.73 -48.80
N VAL A 151 21.34 44.51 -49.88
CA VAL A 151 21.52 45.96 -49.82
C VAL A 151 20.16 46.64 -49.74
N ILE A 152 19.98 47.44 -48.69
CA ILE A 152 18.77 48.21 -48.44
C ILE A 152 18.91 49.58 -49.10
N ASN A 153 18.04 49.82 -50.06
CA ASN A 153 17.91 51.06 -50.77
C ASN A 153 16.53 51.66 -50.45
N ASP A 154 16.50 52.67 -49.57
CA ASP A 154 15.30 53.24 -48.97
C ASP A 154 14.43 52.20 -48.24
N LYS A 155 13.43 51.62 -48.92
CA LYS A 155 12.49 50.62 -48.37
C LYS A 155 12.57 49.25 -49.05
N LEU A 156 13.41 49.09 -50.08
CA LEU A 156 13.55 47.85 -50.82
C LEU A 156 14.91 47.22 -50.53
N ALA A 157 14.89 45.92 -50.22
CA ALA A 157 16.10 45.11 -50.11
C ALA A 157 16.36 44.44 -51.45
N SER A 158 17.60 44.54 -51.94
CA SER A 158 18.03 43.93 -53.20
C SER A 158 19.31 43.12 -52.98
N GLN A 159 19.35 41.91 -53.51
CA GLN A 159 20.55 41.07 -53.46
C GLN A 159 21.65 41.68 -54.34
N ARG A 160 22.87 41.71 -53.82
CA ARG A 160 24.08 42.06 -54.55
C ARG A 160 25.20 41.07 -54.29
N ASP A 161 25.82 40.59 -55.35
CA ASP A 161 27.00 39.73 -55.26
C ASP A 161 28.19 40.53 -54.73
N ILE A 162 28.98 39.92 -53.85
CA ILE A 162 30.14 40.58 -53.23
C ILE A 162 31.18 41.00 -54.28
N ASP A 163 31.32 40.24 -55.37
CA ASP A 163 32.23 40.53 -56.48
C ASP A 163 31.90 41.83 -57.24
N LYS A 164 30.68 42.36 -57.07
CA LYS A 164 30.23 43.62 -57.68
C LYS A 164 30.39 44.83 -56.76
N LEU A 165 30.88 44.63 -55.53
CA LEU A 165 31.13 45.68 -54.55
C LEU A 165 32.59 46.13 -54.61
N TYR A 166 32.86 47.33 -54.09
CA TYR A 166 34.21 47.86 -54.03
C TYR A 166 34.66 48.02 -52.58
N SER A 167 35.88 47.59 -52.25
CA SER A 167 36.61 48.19 -51.13
C SER A 167 37.09 49.58 -51.52
N VAL A 168 37.38 50.44 -50.54
CA VAL A 168 38.01 51.76 -50.76
C VAL A 168 39.25 51.65 -51.68
N LYS A 169 40.05 50.58 -51.51
CA LYS A 169 41.23 50.32 -52.34
C LYS A 169 40.88 49.94 -53.79
N GLN A 170 39.87 49.08 -53.99
CA GLN A 170 39.42 48.70 -55.34
C GLN A 170 38.76 49.88 -56.06
N ALA A 171 37.96 50.67 -55.35
CA ALA A 171 37.37 51.91 -55.84
C ALA A 171 38.44 52.91 -56.33
N TYR A 172 39.50 53.11 -55.53
CA TYR A 172 40.62 53.97 -55.89
C TYR A 172 41.36 53.46 -57.13
N ALA A 173 41.63 52.15 -57.18
CA ALA A 173 42.26 51.55 -58.36
C ALA A 173 41.38 51.74 -59.61
N TYR A 174 40.07 51.50 -59.50
CA TYR A 174 39.11 51.66 -60.59
C TYR A 174 39.05 53.11 -61.10
N LEU A 175 39.02 54.11 -60.21
CA LEU A 175 39.09 55.53 -60.58
C LEU A 175 40.31 55.89 -61.41
N LEU A 176 41.45 55.22 -61.18
CA LEU A 176 42.69 55.48 -61.93
C LEU A 176 42.74 54.76 -63.28
N THR A 177 42.05 53.62 -63.41
CA THR A 177 42.21 52.71 -64.56
C THR A 177 40.96 52.54 -65.42
N ALA A 178 39.83 53.16 -65.07
CA ALA A 178 38.57 52.98 -65.78
C ALA A 178 38.62 53.38 -67.27
N ASP A 179 39.38 54.43 -67.60
CA ASP A 179 39.62 54.86 -68.99
C ASP A 179 41.02 55.47 -69.14
N THR A 180 42.01 54.59 -69.31
CA THR A 180 43.41 54.98 -69.49
C THR A 180 43.72 55.50 -70.90
N MET A 181 42.78 55.38 -71.85
CA MET A 181 42.97 55.87 -73.22
C MET A 181 42.76 57.39 -73.30
N HIS A 182 41.80 57.93 -72.55
CA HIS A 182 41.48 59.35 -72.57
C HIS A 182 42.00 60.11 -71.35
N TYR A 183 42.19 59.44 -70.21
CA TYR A 183 42.60 60.08 -68.96
C TYR A 183 43.89 59.47 -68.42
N GLN A 184 44.90 60.31 -68.18
CA GLN A 184 46.21 59.83 -67.72
C GLN A 184 46.21 59.55 -66.21
N PRO A 185 46.57 58.33 -65.76
CA PRO A 185 46.57 57.98 -64.33
C PRO A 185 47.50 58.86 -63.48
N ASN A 186 48.60 59.35 -64.04
CA ASN A 186 49.56 60.21 -63.34
C ASN A 186 48.95 61.56 -62.94
N ILE A 187 48.05 62.10 -63.76
CA ILE A 187 47.32 63.36 -63.49
C ILE A 187 46.25 63.12 -62.43
N LEU A 188 45.50 62.02 -62.55
CA LEU A 188 44.48 61.64 -61.57
C LEU A 188 45.06 61.41 -60.16
N ARG A 189 46.28 60.87 -60.06
CA ARG A 189 47.00 60.70 -58.76
C ARG A 189 47.31 62.02 -58.06
N GLN A 190 47.47 63.13 -58.79
CA GLN A 190 47.73 64.45 -58.19
C GLN A 190 46.49 65.07 -57.56
N CYS A 191 45.30 64.49 -57.79
CA CYS A 191 44.01 65.01 -57.31
C CYS A 191 43.60 64.47 -55.93
N SER A 192 44.49 63.78 -55.20
CA SER A 192 44.22 63.19 -53.88
C SER A 192 42.91 62.40 -53.82
N LEU A 193 42.63 61.56 -54.84
CA LEU A 193 41.32 60.92 -55.02
C LEU A 193 40.86 60.05 -53.83
N ASN A 194 41.76 59.64 -52.94
CA ASN A 194 41.44 58.96 -51.69
C ASN A 194 40.52 59.80 -50.79
N GLU A 195 40.57 61.13 -50.86
CA GLU A 195 39.72 62.02 -50.05
C GLU A 195 38.25 62.03 -50.48
N TYR A 196 37.95 61.45 -51.65
CA TYR A 196 36.60 61.33 -52.20
C TYR A 196 36.08 59.89 -52.12
N LEU A 197 36.76 59.01 -51.40
CA LEU A 197 36.36 57.62 -51.23
C LEU A 197 36.17 57.28 -49.75
N SER A 198 34.91 57.22 -49.33
CA SER A 198 34.50 56.75 -48.02
C SER A 198 33.49 55.60 -48.18
N PRO A 199 33.48 54.61 -47.27
CA PRO A 199 32.45 53.59 -47.26
C PRO A 199 31.05 54.21 -47.19
N ASN A 200 30.14 53.77 -48.04
CA ASN A 200 28.74 54.19 -48.03
C ASN A 200 27.77 53.01 -47.85
N LEU A 201 28.33 51.82 -47.62
CA LEU A 201 27.59 50.62 -47.32
C LEU A 201 27.99 50.17 -45.91
N THR A 202 27.03 50.16 -44.98
CA THR A 202 27.30 49.85 -43.57
C THR A 202 26.48 48.64 -43.12
N TYR A 203 27.09 47.73 -42.36
CA TYR A 203 26.42 46.55 -41.85
C TYR A 203 25.25 46.90 -40.90
N ASP A 204 24.04 46.42 -41.22
CA ASP A 204 22.85 46.60 -40.36
C ASP A 204 22.72 45.40 -39.40
N VAL A 205 23.33 45.56 -38.22
CA VAL A 205 23.33 44.54 -37.15
C VAL A 205 21.91 44.18 -36.72
N GLN A 206 21.05 45.18 -36.53
CA GLN A 206 19.72 44.96 -35.96
C GLN A 206 18.83 44.16 -36.91
N ARG A 207 18.79 44.54 -38.20
CA ARG A 207 18.00 43.80 -39.19
C ARG A 207 18.58 42.44 -39.48
N THR A 208 19.91 42.31 -39.54
CA THR A 208 20.55 41.02 -39.76
C THR A 208 20.23 40.04 -38.64
N GLU A 209 20.37 40.44 -37.37
CA GLU A 209 20.06 39.56 -36.23
C GLU A 209 18.56 39.28 -36.11
N THR A 210 17.70 40.25 -36.43
CA THR A 210 16.24 40.03 -36.46
C THR A 210 15.86 39.00 -37.54
N ALA A 211 16.41 39.14 -38.75
CA ALA A 211 16.15 38.21 -39.85
C ALA A 211 16.73 36.82 -39.59
N LYS A 212 17.92 36.71 -38.98
CA LYS A 212 18.46 35.41 -38.53
C LYS A 212 17.51 34.74 -37.54
N LYS A 213 17.01 35.50 -36.57
CA LYS A 213 16.07 34.99 -35.57
C LYS A 213 14.76 34.53 -36.20
N GLU A 214 14.19 35.31 -37.11
CA GLU A 214 12.95 34.95 -37.83
C GLU A 214 13.10 33.67 -38.66
N VAL A 215 14.24 33.50 -39.33
CA VAL A 215 14.56 32.29 -40.09
C VAL A 215 14.67 31.06 -39.18
N LEU A 216 15.26 31.21 -37.98
CA LEU A 216 15.37 30.13 -37.00
C LEU A 216 14.04 29.86 -36.26
N ASP A 217 13.22 30.87 -36.02
CA ASP A 217 11.91 30.74 -35.37
C ASP A 217 10.90 29.99 -36.27
N ASN A 218 11.02 30.14 -37.59
CA ASN A 218 10.20 29.43 -38.58
C ASN A 218 10.66 27.98 -38.86
N TYR A 219 11.72 27.51 -38.19
CA TYR A 219 12.20 26.15 -38.34
C TYR A 219 11.26 25.13 -37.66
N SER A 220 10.92 24.04 -38.35
CA SER A 220 10.11 22.96 -37.77
C SER A 220 10.97 22.01 -36.92
N TRP A 221 10.78 22.10 -35.61
CA TRP A 221 11.43 21.25 -34.61
C TRP A 221 10.86 19.81 -34.54
N ALA A 222 9.76 19.54 -35.26
CA ALA A 222 9.07 18.25 -35.27
C ALA A 222 8.91 17.69 -36.69
N ASN A 223 8.95 16.36 -36.81
CA ASN A 223 8.74 15.63 -38.06
C ASN A 223 7.28 15.21 -38.29
N GLY A 224 6.41 15.40 -37.30
CA GLY A 224 5.00 15.00 -37.35
C GLY A 224 4.32 15.08 -35.98
N ILE A 225 3.07 14.61 -35.91
CA ILE A 225 2.29 14.52 -34.68
C ILE A 225 1.76 13.09 -34.52
N VAL A 226 1.79 12.58 -33.29
CA VAL A 226 1.10 11.35 -32.92
C VAL A 226 -0.24 11.74 -32.30
N LEU A 227 -1.33 11.17 -32.81
CA LEU A 227 -2.68 11.45 -32.34
C LEU A 227 -3.07 10.51 -31.19
N SER A 228 -3.90 10.99 -30.28
CA SER A 228 -4.48 10.19 -29.21
C SER A 228 -5.23 8.97 -29.78
N GLY A 229 -4.98 7.79 -29.20
CA GLY A 229 -5.52 6.51 -29.65
C GLY A 229 -4.70 5.82 -30.74
N GLN A 230 -3.68 6.46 -31.30
CA GLN A 230 -2.77 5.82 -32.27
C GLN A 230 -1.91 4.75 -31.58
N LYS A 231 -1.79 3.56 -32.21
CA LYS A 231 -0.86 2.51 -31.78
C LYS A 231 0.58 2.99 -31.99
N ILE A 232 1.40 2.91 -30.94
CA ILE A 232 2.83 3.27 -30.97
C ILE A 232 3.69 2.03 -31.22
N ILE A 233 3.56 1.01 -30.37
CA ILE A 233 4.34 -0.24 -30.46
C ILE A 233 3.62 -1.39 -29.72
N ASP A 234 3.83 -2.61 -30.16
CA ASP A 234 3.30 -3.85 -29.56
C ASP A 234 4.38 -4.77 -28.99
N ARG A 235 3.96 -5.72 -28.15
CA ARG A 235 4.86 -6.68 -27.53
C ARG A 235 5.60 -7.49 -28.59
N GLY A 236 6.93 -7.49 -28.51
CA GLY A 236 7.81 -8.21 -29.42
C GLY A 236 8.14 -7.47 -30.72
N GLU A 237 7.51 -6.32 -31.00
CA GLU A 237 7.95 -5.45 -32.10
C GLU A 237 9.32 -4.84 -31.80
N ILE A 238 10.15 -4.67 -32.81
CA ILE A 238 11.50 -4.10 -32.67
C ILE A 238 11.40 -2.58 -32.61
N VAL A 239 12.06 -1.97 -31.63
CA VAL A 239 12.18 -0.51 -31.52
C VAL A 239 13.15 -0.01 -32.61
N ASN A 240 12.61 0.33 -33.78
CA ASN A 240 13.37 0.99 -34.84
C ASN A 240 13.58 2.48 -34.53
N GLN A 241 14.36 3.20 -35.35
CA GLN A 241 14.67 4.62 -35.12
C GLN A 241 13.42 5.53 -35.05
N GLU A 242 12.41 5.26 -35.88
CA GLU A 242 11.17 6.06 -35.90
C GLU A 242 10.39 5.87 -34.59
N THR A 243 10.19 4.62 -34.18
CA THR A 243 9.51 4.28 -32.93
C THR A 243 10.29 4.75 -31.71
N TYR A 244 11.63 4.71 -31.76
CA TYR A 244 12.48 5.29 -30.72
C TYR A 244 12.22 6.79 -30.55
N ASN A 245 12.18 7.55 -31.64
CA ASN A 245 11.91 8.99 -31.61
C ASN A 245 10.50 9.29 -31.08
N ILE A 246 9.50 8.48 -31.45
CA ILE A 246 8.13 8.59 -30.92
C ILE A 246 8.10 8.33 -29.40
N LEU A 247 8.75 7.25 -28.95
CA LEU A 247 8.81 6.88 -27.52
C LEU A 247 9.55 7.92 -26.69
N GLU A 248 10.64 8.49 -27.21
CA GLU A 248 11.42 9.52 -26.54
C GLU A 248 10.66 10.86 -26.50
N SER A 249 9.93 11.18 -27.56
CA SER A 249 9.03 12.35 -27.58
C SER A 249 7.89 12.20 -26.57
N LEU A 250 7.28 11.01 -26.50
CA LEU A 250 6.27 10.68 -25.50
C LEU A 250 6.83 10.75 -24.08
N ARG A 251 8.06 10.28 -23.86
CA ARG A 251 8.76 10.39 -22.57
C ARG A 251 8.93 11.86 -22.16
N LYS A 252 9.43 12.70 -23.06
CA LYS A 252 9.66 14.14 -22.84
C LYS A 252 8.36 14.88 -22.50
N GLU A 253 7.30 14.64 -23.27
CA GLU A 253 5.98 15.23 -23.03
C GLU A 253 5.32 14.73 -21.75
N SER A 254 5.41 13.43 -21.46
CA SER A 254 4.88 12.85 -20.22
C SER A 254 5.54 13.47 -18.99
N ILE A 255 6.85 13.72 -19.04
CA ILE A 255 7.59 14.36 -17.95
C ILE A 255 7.16 15.83 -17.81
N GLN A 256 7.15 16.61 -18.91
CA GLN A 256 6.77 18.02 -18.88
C GLN A 256 5.32 18.24 -18.42
N ARG A 257 4.39 17.42 -18.89
CA ARG A 257 2.99 17.47 -18.43
C ARG A 257 2.84 17.06 -16.98
N SER A 258 3.63 16.08 -16.52
CA SER A 258 3.63 15.65 -15.12
C SER A 258 4.24 16.68 -14.14
N GLU A 259 4.90 17.75 -14.60
CA GLU A 259 5.56 18.74 -13.75
C GLU A 259 4.67 19.88 -13.23
N SER A 260 3.40 20.00 -13.65
CA SER A 260 2.50 21.02 -13.08
C SER A 260 2.19 20.73 -11.60
N ILE A 261 2.72 21.56 -10.71
CA ILE A 261 2.56 21.48 -9.24
C ILE A 261 1.08 21.38 -8.83
N GLY A 262 0.17 22.00 -9.58
CA GLY A 262 -1.27 21.96 -9.36
C GLY A 262 -1.87 20.56 -9.56
N GLN A 263 -1.46 19.83 -10.59
CA GLN A 263 -1.95 18.47 -10.87
C GLN A 263 -1.46 17.47 -9.83
N LYS A 264 -0.20 17.57 -9.38
CA LYS A 264 0.33 16.72 -8.30
C LYS A 264 -0.42 16.92 -6.97
N ARG A 265 -0.79 18.16 -6.63
CA ARG A 265 -1.60 18.46 -5.43
C ARG A 265 -3.02 17.90 -5.54
N LEU A 266 -3.66 18.05 -6.71
CA LEU A 266 -5.00 17.52 -6.95
C LEU A 266 -5.01 15.98 -6.90
N MET A 267 -4.01 15.33 -7.48
CA MET A 267 -3.85 13.88 -7.42
C MET A 267 -3.65 13.39 -5.98
N LEU A 268 -2.79 14.06 -5.20
CA LEU A 268 -2.61 13.75 -3.78
C LEU A 268 -3.91 13.92 -3.00
N ALA A 269 -4.63 15.02 -3.21
CA ALA A 269 -5.93 15.26 -2.57
C ALA A 269 -6.95 14.16 -2.94
N GLY A 270 -6.97 13.73 -4.21
CA GLY A 270 -7.79 12.61 -4.68
C GLY A 270 -7.43 11.29 -4.02
N GLN A 271 -6.14 10.98 -3.87
CA GLN A 271 -5.66 9.79 -3.17
C GLN A 271 -6.04 9.81 -1.69
N VAL A 272 -5.85 10.93 -1.00
CA VAL A 272 -6.27 11.11 0.40
C VAL A 272 -7.77 10.89 0.53
N LEU A 273 -8.57 11.52 -0.33
CA LEU A 273 -10.03 11.39 -0.31
C LEU A 273 -10.47 9.95 -0.55
N TYR A 274 -9.92 9.29 -1.57
CA TYR A 274 -10.24 7.91 -1.94
C TYR A 274 -9.98 6.93 -0.79
N VAL A 275 -8.78 6.95 -0.21
CA VAL A 275 -8.42 6.08 0.91
C VAL A 275 -9.25 6.41 2.15
N SER A 276 -9.47 7.71 2.43
CA SER A 276 -10.26 8.15 3.59
C SER A 276 -11.70 7.67 3.53
N ILE A 277 -12.35 7.71 2.35
CA ILE A 277 -13.73 7.24 2.18
C ILE A 277 -13.83 5.75 2.54
N PHE A 278 -12.97 4.89 2.00
CA PHE A 278 -13.01 3.46 2.29
C PHE A 278 -12.70 3.15 3.76
N MET A 279 -11.70 3.82 4.35
CA MET A 279 -11.38 3.66 5.76
C MET A 279 -12.50 4.16 6.68
N LEU A 280 -13.20 5.23 6.29
CA LEU A 280 -14.33 5.76 7.05
C LEU A 280 -15.52 4.81 7.00
N CYS A 281 -15.88 4.33 5.81
CA CYS A 281 -16.92 3.30 5.64
C CYS A 281 -16.62 2.05 6.46
N PHE A 282 -15.35 1.62 6.50
CA PHE A 282 -14.92 0.49 7.31
C PHE A 282 -15.05 0.76 8.82
N MET A 283 -14.68 1.95 9.30
CA MET A 283 -14.89 2.33 10.70
C MET A 283 -16.37 2.39 11.08
N LEU A 284 -17.23 2.93 10.21
CA LEU A 284 -18.67 2.97 10.43
C LEU A 284 -19.27 1.55 10.50
N TYR A 285 -18.81 0.65 9.62
CA TYR A 285 -19.19 -0.76 9.70
C TYR A 285 -18.81 -1.37 11.06
N LEU A 286 -17.58 -1.13 11.54
CA LEU A 286 -17.14 -1.65 12.82
C LEU A 286 -17.96 -1.08 13.99
N ASP A 287 -18.26 0.22 13.99
CA ASP A 287 -19.04 0.83 15.07
C ASP A 287 -20.50 0.36 15.10
N LEU A 288 -21.13 0.19 13.93
CA LEU A 288 -22.53 -0.20 13.80
C LEU A 288 -22.76 -1.70 14.01
N PHE A 289 -21.92 -2.56 13.41
CA PHE A 289 -22.19 -4.00 13.33
C PHE A 289 -21.24 -4.86 14.17
N ARG A 290 -20.07 -4.33 14.57
CA ARG A 290 -18.98 -5.07 15.24
C ARG A 290 -18.35 -4.26 16.37
N LYS A 291 -19.19 -3.63 17.19
CA LYS A 291 -18.77 -2.72 18.27
C LYS A 291 -17.85 -3.40 19.29
N ASP A 292 -17.95 -4.72 19.43
CA ASP A 292 -17.07 -5.54 20.26
C ASP A 292 -15.64 -5.64 19.71
N TYR A 293 -15.43 -5.61 18.39
CA TYR A 293 -14.10 -5.48 17.79
C TYR A 293 -13.62 -4.04 17.76
N TYR A 294 -14.52 -3.10 17.48
CA TYR A 294 -14.19 -1.67 17.41
C TYR A 294 -13.62 -1.12 18.74
N ASN A 295 -14.08 -1.66 19.87
CA ASN A 295 -13.60 -1.27 21.20
C ASN A 295 -12.39 -2.08 21.70
N ARG A 296 -12.02 -3.18 21.02
CA ARG A 296 -10.86 -3.99 21.36
C ARG A 296 -9.65 -3.51 20.57
N LYS A 297 -8.69 -2.87 21.26
CA LYS A 297 -7.48 -2.31 20.64
C LYS A 297 -6.75 -3.32 19.74
N GLY A 298 -6.57 -4.56 20.21
CA GLY A 298 -5.92 -5.64 19.44
C GLY A 298 -6.64 -6.02 18.15
N SER A 299 -7.98 -6.06 18.16
CA SER A 299 -8.79 -6.30 16.96
C SER A 299 -8.69 -5.14 15.97
N LEU A 300 -8.82 -3.91 16.46
CA LEU A 300 -8.74 -2.73 15.61
C LEU A 300 -7.34 -2.57 14.99
N SER A 301 -6.28 -2.76 15.78
CA SER A 301 -4.90 -2.68 15.30
C SER A 301 -4.57 -3.78 14.29
N LEU A 302 -5.05 -5.01 14.50
CA LEU A 302 -4.85 -6.11 13.54
C LEU A 302 -5.46 -5.77 12.18
N LEU A 303 -6.73 -5.33 12.17
CA LEU A 303 -7.44 -5.01 10.93
C LEU A 303 -6.73 -3.90 10.14
N PHE A 304 -6.38 -2.79 10.80
CA PHE A 304 -5.73 -1.66 10.16
C PHE A 304 -4.29 -1.97 9.72
N ALA A 305 -3.54 -2.74 10.52
CA ALA A 305 -2.19 -3.17 10.16
C ALA A 305 -2.20 -4.08 8.93
N LEU A 306 -3.16 -5.00 8.84
CA LEU A 306 -3.30 -5.87 7.67
C LEU A 306 -3.70 -5.10 6.41
N ILE A 307 -4.69 -4.19 6.48
CA ILE A 307 -5.04 -3.31 5.34
C ILE A 307 -3.81 -2.53 4.89
N MET A 308 -3.12 -1.87 5.82
CA MET A 308 -1.92 -1.09 5.55
C MET A 308 -0.83 -1.96 4.90
N PHE A 309 -0.54 -3.13 5.45
CA PHE A 309 0.48 -4.04 4.94
C PHE A 309 0.25 -4.39 3.47
N TYR A 310 -0.95 -4.87 3.11
CA TYR A 310 -1.24 -5.25 1.73
C TYR A 310 -1.23 -4.06 0.77
N CYS A 311 -1.71 -2.89 1.20
CA CYS A 311 -1.66 -1.66 0.41
C CYS A 311 -0.22 -1.22 0.14
N VAL A 312 0.63 -1.21 1.17
CA VAL A 312 2.04 -0.80 1.07
C VAL A 312 2.83 -1.79 0.21
N VAL A 313 2.69 -3.10 0.44
CA VAL A 313 3.38 -4.13 -0.35
C VAL A 313 2.98 -4.02 -1.82
N THR A 314 1.70 -3.83 -2.11
CA THR A 314 1.21 -3.70 -3.49
C THR A 314 1.74 -2.44 -4.15
N ALA A 315 1.69 -1.31 -3.46
CA ALA A 315 2.19 -0.05 -3.98
C ALA A 315 3.71 -0.12 -4.27
N ILE A 316 4.50 -0.71 -3.37
CA ILE A 316 5.95 -0.92 -3.56
C ILE A 316 6.23 -1.86 -4.73
N MET A 317 5.51 -2.98 -4.83
CA MET A 317 5.70 -3.94 -5.92
C MET A 317 5.40 -3.33 -7.29
N VAL A 318 4.32 -2.55 -7.38
CA VAL A 318 3.92 -1.87 -8.61
C VAL A 318 4.90 -0.73 -8.95
N ALA A 319 5.24 0.13 -7.98
CA ALA A 319 6.09 1.29 -8.21
C ALA A 319 7.51 0.92 -8.66
N ASN A 320 8.03 -0.23 -8.23
CA ASN A 320 9.37 -0.71 -8.54
C ASN A 320 9.40 -1.85 -9.57
N ASN A 321 8.25 -2.28 -10.10
CA ASN A 321 8.10 -3.38 -11.05
C ASN A 321 8.87 -4.67 -10.65
N ILE A 322 8.85 -5.02 -9.36
CA ILE A 322 9.68 -6.10 -8.78
C ILE A 322 9.20 -7.47 -9.26
N PHE A 323 7.92 -7.77 -9.02
CA PHE A 323 7.25 -8.99 -9.45
C PHE A 323 5.79 -8.68 -9.79
N ASN A 324 5.13 -9.63 -10.45
CA ASN A 324 3.70 -9.54 -10.72
C ASN A 324 2.89 -9.55 -9.41
N VAL A 325 1.92 -8.63 -9.28
CA VAL A 325 1.06 -8.46 -8.10
C VAL A 325 0.28 -9.74 -7.72
N TYR A 326 -0.01 -10.60 -8.69
CA TYR A 326 -0.75 -11.84 -8.47
C TYR A 326 0.02 -12.91 -7.67
N ILE A 327 1.31 -12.70 -7.42
CA ILE A 327 2.08 -13.50 -6.47
C ILE A 327 1.70 -13.20 -5.02
N ILE A 328 1.23 -11.98 -4.71
CA ILE A 328 0.86 -11.58 -3.34
C ILE A 328 -0.33 -12.44 -2.86
N PRO A 329 -0.19 -13.19 -1.75
CA PRO A 329 -1.24 -14.09 -1.27
C PRO A 329 -2.31 -13.32 -0.49
N TYR A 330 -3.14 -12.57 -1.22
CA TYR A 330 -4.27 -11.81 -0.67
C TYR A 330 -5.28 -12.68 0.07
N ALA A 331 -5.41 -13.96 -0.29
CA ALA A 331 -6.26 -14.89 0.44
C ALA A 331 -5.81 -15.09 1.90
N MET A 332 -4.57 -14.80 2.31
CA MET A 332 -4.20 -14.87 3.73
C MET A 332 -4.96 -13.84 4.58
N LEU A 333 -5.22 -12.65 4.03
CA LEU A 333 -5.90 -11.56 4.73
C LEU A 333 -7.24 -12.00 5.35
N PRO A 334 -8.21 -12.51 4.57
CA PRO A 334 -9.46 -12.96 5.13
C PRO A 334 -9.31 -14.24 5.95
N ILE A 335 -8.31 -15.10 5.69
CA ILE A 335 -8.04 -16.29 6.53
C ILE A 335 -7.66 -15.88 7.95
N ILE A 336 -6.68 -14.98 8.10
CA ILE A 336 -6.21 -14.51 9.41
C ILE A 336 -7.36 -13.87 10.18
N ILE A 337 -8.13 -12.99 9.51
CA ILE A 337 -9.26 -12.32 10.14
C ILE A 337 -10.36 -13.31 10.51
N ARG A 338 -10.66 -14.30 9.66
CA ARG A 338 -11.68 -15.33 9.93
C ARG A 338 -11.33 -16.19 11.14
N VAL A 339 -10.04 -16.49 11.34
CA VAL A 339 -9.53 -17.31 12.45
C VAL A 339 -9.67 -16.58 13.79
N PHE A 340 -9.39 -15.28 13.85
CA PHE A 340 -9.40 -14.52 15.11
C PHE A 340 -10.71 -13.77 15.39
N LEU A 341 -11.46 -13.41 14.35
CA LEU A 341 -12.70 -12.64 14.42
C LEU A 341 -13.86 -13.43 13.78
N ASP A 342 -14.46 -12.94 12.70
CA ASP A 342 -15.57 -13.60 12.00
C ASP A 342 -15.51 -13.42 10.48
N SER A 343 -16.32 -14.21 9.78
CA SER A 343 -16.38 -14.23 8.31
C SER A 343 -16.85 -12.93 7.67
N ARG A 344 -17.77 -12.18 8.30
CA ARG A 344 -18.28 -10.92 7.74
C ARG A 344 -17.23 -9.83 7.78
N THR A 345 -16.52 -9.73 8.92
CA THR A 345 -15.41 -8.77 9.07
C THR A 345 -14.25 -9.13 8.14
N ALA A 346 -13.92 -10.43 7.99
CA ALA A 346 -12.92 -10.90 7.05
C ALA A 346 -13.23 -10.48 5.61
N PHE A 347 -14.47 -10.71 5.16
CA PHE A 347 -14.90 -10.34 3.82
C PHE A 347 -14.85 -8.83 3.58
N LEU A 348 -15.40 -8.01 4.49
CA LEU A 348 -15.37 -6.55 4.28
C LEU A 348 -13.96 -5.97 4.35
N THR A 349 -13.08 -6.52 5.19
CA THR A 349 -11.69 -6.07 5.24
C THR A 349 -10.97 -6.41 3.94
N GLN A 350 -11.21 -7.60 3.36
CA GLN A 350 -10.70 -7.99 2.05
C GLN A 350 -11.20 -7.02 0.97
N VAL A 351 -12.51 -6.74 0.91
CA VAL A 351 -13.12 -5.83 -0.08
C VAL A 351 -12.50 -4.44 0.00
N VAL A 352 -12.40 -3.86 1.20
CA VAL A 352 -11.80 -2.53 1.41
C VAL A 352 -10.34 -2.53 0.95
N THR A 353 -9.57 -3.56 1.31
CA THR A 353 -8.15 -3.67 0.93
C THR A 353 -7.99 -3.76 -0.60
N ILE A 354 -8.73 -4.64 -1.28
CA ILE A 354 -8.58 -4.81 -2.73
C ILE A 354 -9.02 -3.56 -3.50
N LEU A 355 -10.04 -2.84 -3.03
CA LEU A 355 -10.46 -1.59 -3.65
C LEU A 355 -9.39 -0.52 -3.50
N ILE A 356 -8.80 -0.36 -2.31
CA ILE A 356 -7.69 0.56 -2.09
C ILE A 356 -6.49 0.19 -2.99
N CYS A 357 -6.13 -1.09 -3.06
CA CYS A 357 -5.02 -1.55 -3.89
C CYS A 357 -5.26 -1.40 -5.41
N SER A 358 -6.52 -1.51 -5.85
CA SER A 358 -6.87 -1.48 -7.28
C SER A 358 -6.45 -0.20 -7.99
N ILE A 359 -6.41 0.94 -7.28
CA ILE A 359 -6.02 2.24 -7.85
C ILE A 359 -4.56 2.27 -8.33
N CYS A 360 -3.71 1.38 -7.81
CA CYS A 360 -2.32 1.26 -8.25
C CYS A 360 -2.18 0.47 -9.56
N LEU A 361 -3.20 -0.30 -9.96
CA LEU A 361 -3.06 -1.33 -10.98
C LEU A 361 -3.55 -0.86 -12.35
N ARG A 362 -2.87 -1.34 -13.41
CA ARG A 362 -3.27 -1.08 -14.80
C ARG A 362 -4.60 -1.75 -15.17
N TYR A 363 -4.86 -2.93 -14.61
CA TYR A 363 -6.06 -3.74 -14.86
C TYR A 363 -6.85 -3.96 -13.55
N PRO A 364 -7.51 -2.92 -13.01
CA PRO A 364 -8.15 -3.00 -11.70
C PRO A 364 -9.34 -3.96 -11.65
N HIS A 365 -10.10 -4.08 -12.73
CA HIS A 365 -11.29 -4.95 -12.78
C HIS A 365 -10.94 -6.44 -12.69
N GLU A 366 -9.94 -6.88 -13.44
CA GLU A 366 -9.42 -8.25 -13.41
C GLU A 366 -8.90 -8.60 -12.01
N PHE A 367 -8.11 -7.69 -11.42
CA PHE A 367 -7.60 -7.84 -10.07
C PHE A 367 -8.73 -7.99 -9.05
N ILE A 368 -9.72 -7.08 -9.05
CA ILE A 368 -10.84 -7.14 -8.10
C ILE A 368 -11.60 -8.47 -8.24
N LEU A 369 -11.90 -8.91 -9.47
CA LEU A 369 -12.62 -10.15 -9.73
C LEU A 369 -11.88 -11.37 -9.16
N LEU A 370 -10.58 -11.50 -9.46
CA LEU A 370 -9.76 -12.61 -8.99
C LEU A 370 -9.62 -12.61 -7.47
N GLN A 371 -9.30 -11.46 -6.86
CA GLN A 371 -9.08 -11.38 -5.42
C GLN A 371 -10.35 -11.55 -4.60
N LEU A 372 -11.50 -11.12 -5.12
CA LEU A 372 -12.79 -11.27 -4.45
C LEU A 372 -13.23 -12.73 -4.43
N THR A 373 -13.15 -13.42 -5.57
CA THR A 373 -13.55 -14.83 -5.71
C THR A 373 -12.64 -15.75 -4.90
N ALA A 374 -11.33 -15.59 -5.00
CA ALA A 374 -10.37 -16.33 -4.18
C ALA A 374 -10.55 -16.08 -2.68
N GLY A 375 -10.78 -14.82 -2.28
CA GLY A 375 -11.05 -14.48 -0.88
C GLY A 375 -12.32 -15.14 -0.33
N LEU A 376 -13.40 -15.20 -1.11
CA LEU A 376 -14.62 -15.90 -0.72
C LEU A 376 -14.41 -17.41 -0.54
N ILE A 377 -13.71 -18.05 -1.48
CA ILE A 377 -13.38 -19.49 -1.38
C ILE A 377 -12.50 -19.76 -0.17
N ALA A 378 -11.55 -18.88 0.14
CA ALA A 378 -10.74 -18.97 1.35
C ALA A 378 -11.59 -18.88 2.63
N ILE A 379 -12.57 -17.97 2.68
CA ILE A 379 -13.48 -17.84 3.83
C ILE A 379 -14.39 -19.07 3.98
N PHE A 380 -14.98 -19.56 2.89
CA PHE A 380 -15.94 -20.66 2.94
C PHE A 380 -15.28 -22.02 3.19
N SER A 381 -14.06 -22.22 2.71
CA SER A 381 -13.30 -23.45 2.98
C SER A 381 -12.87 -23.57 4.45
N LEU A 382 -12.85 -22.46 5.20
CA LEU A 382 -12.46 -22.39 6.61
C LEU A 382 -13.68 -22.16 7.53
N ARG A 383 -14.45 -23.24 7.77
CA ARG A 383 -15.57 -23.20 8.72
C ARG A 383 -15.08 -23.00 10.16
N GLU A 384 -14.09 -23.79 10.57
CA GLU A 384 -13.32 -23.66 11.82
C GLU A 384 -11.91 -24.22 11.58
N LEU A 385 -10.87 -23.42 11.85
CA LEU A 385 -9.48 -23.88 11.72
C LEU A 385 -9.08 -24.68 12.96
N SER A 386 -9.24 -26.00 12.88
CA SER A 386 -8.84 -26.93 13.94
C SER A 386 -7.67 -27.83 13.54
N GLN A 387 -7.40 -27.97 12.24
CA GLN A 387 -6.34 -28.84 11.72
C GLN A 387 -5.49 -28.12 10.66
N ARG A 388 -4.19 -28.39 10.67
CA ARG A 388 -3.22 -27.84 9.69
C ARG A 388 -3.56 -28.24 8.24
N SER A 389 -4.14 -29.43 8.06
CA SER A 389 -4.57 -29.97 6.75
C SER A 389 -5.64 -29.10 6.06
N GLN A 390 -6.42 -28.31 6.81
CA GLN A 390 -7.44 -27.44 6.23
C GLN A 390 -6.83 -26.30 5.42
N LEU A 391 -5.71 -25.71 5.88
CA LEU A 391 -5.01 -24.66 5.12
C LEU A 391 -4.49 -25.19 3.77
N PHE A 392 -4.00 -26.43 3.74
CA PHE A 392 -3.53 -27.05 2.50
C PHE A 392 -4.69 -27.26 1.50
N ARG A 393 -5.85 -27.73 1.98
CA ARG A 393 -7.05 -27.85 1.15
C ARG A 393 -7.51 -26.48 0.64
N THR A 394 -7.51 -25.47 1.50
CA THR A 394 -7.84 -24.09 1.12
C THR A 394 -6.89 -23.55 0.05
N ALA A 395 -5.58 -23.80 0.16
CA ALA A 395 -4.61 -23.38 -0.85
C ALA A 395 -4.88 -23.99 -2.22
N ILE A 396 -5.18 -25.30 -2.28
CA ILE A 396 -5.54 -25.96 -3.55
C ILE A 396 -6.82 -25.34 -4.14
N LEU A 397 -7.86 -25.15 -3.32
CA LEU A 397 -9.12 -24.54 -3.79
C LEU A 397 -8.93 -23.12 -4.30
N VAL A 398 -8.08 -22.32 -3.64
CA VAL A 398 -7.73 -20.96 -4.07
C VAL A 398 -7.00 -20.97 -5.42
N ILE A 399 -6.01 -21.86 -5.60
CA ILE A 399 -5.30 -22.01 -6.88
C ILE A 399 -6.27 -22.35 -8.01
N LEU A 400 -7.11 -23.36 -7.81
CA LEU A 400 -8.10 -23.79 -8.80
C LEU A 400 -9.09 -22.67 -9.13
N THR A 401 -9.48 -21.88 -8.14
CA THR A 401 -10.38 -20.73 -8.33
C THR A 401 -9.72 -19.66 -9.17
N TYR A 402 -8.47 -19.27 -8.88
CA TYR A 402 -7.74 -18.31 -9.70
C TYR A 402 -7.63 -18.80 -11.15
N MET A 403 -7.21 -20.05 -11.35
CA MET A 403 -7.06 -20.63 -12.69
C MET A 403 -8.38 -20.65 -13.45
N ALA A 404 -9.48 -21.09 -12.81
CA ALA A 404 -10.78 -21.17 -13.46
C ALA A 404 -11.35 -19.78 -13.82
N VAL A 405 -11.29 -18.82 -12.89
CA VAL A 405 -11.81 -17.46 -13.11
C VAL A 405 -10.96 -16.71 -14.15
N TYR A 406 -9.63 -16.84 -14.08
CA TYR A 406 -8.74 -16.21 -15.05
C TYR A 406 -8.88 -16.84 -16.44
N PHE A 407 -8.98 -18.17 -16.54
CA PHE A 407 -9.24 -18.85 -17.81
C PHE A 407 -10.58 -18.42 -18.42
N ALA A 408 -11.63 -18.30 -17.62
CA ALA A 408 -12.92 -17.78 -18.08
C ALA A 408 -12.81 -16.32 -18.57
N PHE A 409 -12.01 -15.49 -17.90
CA PHE A 409 -11.73 -14.13 -18.35
C PHE A 409 -10.96 -14.11 -19.68
N GLU A 410 -9.92 -14.92 -19.82
CA GLU A 410 -9.15 -15.05 -21.08
C GLU A 410 -10.05 -15.51 -22.24
N LEU A 411 -10.97 -16.46 -22.04
CA LEU A 411 -11.92 -16.90 -23.06
C LEU A 411 -12.89 -15.80 -23.53
N ILE A 412 -13.16 -14.80 -22.68
CA ILE A 412 -14.04 -13.67 -23.04
C ILE A 412 -13.26 -12.62 -23.84
N THR A 413 -11.98 -12.43 -23.54
CA THR A 413 -11.17 -11.35 -24.12
C THR A 413 -10.34 -11.78 -25.34
N GLU A 414 -9.92 -13.04 -25.39
CA GLU A 414 -9.03 -13.58 -26.43
C GLU A 414 -9.76 -14.56 -27.34
N ASN A 415 -9.65 -14.37 -28.66
CA ASN A 415 -10.26 -15.25 -29.66
C ASN A 415 -9.39 -16.46 -30.04
N ASP A 416 -8.20 -16.60 -29.44
CA ASP A 416 -7.20 -17.61 -29.79
C ASP A 416 -6.55 -18.21 -28.54
N LEU A 417 -6.75 -19.52 -28.35
CA LEU A 417 -6.22 -20.29 -27.22
C LEU A 417 -4.69 -20.41 -27.23
N SER A 418 -4.02 -20.14 -28.35
CA SER A 418 -2.55 -20.13 -28.40
C SER A 418 -1.93 -18.91 -27.70
N LYS A 419 -2.73 -17.87 -27.40
CA LYS A 419 -2.28 -16.64 -26.74
C LYS A 419 -2.41 -16.64 -25.22
N LEU A 420 -2.81 -17.76 -24.61
CA LEU A 420 -2.99 -17.86 -23.16
C LEU A 420 -1.70 -17.53 -22.40
N ASN A 421 -1.82 -16.74 -21.34
CA ASN A 421 -0.67 -16.30 -20.57
C ASN A 421 -0.23 -17.37 -19.56
N GLY A 422 0.53 -18.36 -20.01
CA GLY A 422 1.05 -19.45 -19.15
C GLY A 422 1.82 -18.98 -17.89
N SER A 423 2.42 -17.79 -17.93
CA SER A 423 3.12 -17.23 -16.76
C SER A 423 2.17 -16.90 -15.60
N MET A 424 0.94 -16.51 -15.90
CA MET A 424 -0.07 -16.17 -14.90
C MET A 424 -0.49 -17.38 -14.06
N TYR A 425 -0.67 -18.54 -14.69
CA TYR A 425 -0.96 -19.80 -14.00
C TYR A 425 0.16 -20.20 -13.04
N THR A 426 1.41 -19.90 -13.41
CA THR A 426 2.57 -20.11 -12.53
C THR A 426 2.52 -19.16 -11.32
N TYR A 427 2.15 -17.89 -11.51
CA TYR A 427 1.95 -16.96 -10.40
C TYR A 427 0.86 -17.41 -9.44
N PHE A 428 -0.23 -18.03 -9.92
CA PHE A 428 -1.27 -18.59 -9.05
C PHE A 428 -0.77 -19.79 -8.23
N ILE A 429 0.08 -20.64 -8.79
CA ILE A 429 0.72 -21.73 -8.04
C ILE A 429 1.62 -21.16 -6.95
N ILE A 430 2.47 -20.18 -7.29
CA ILE A 430 3.34 -19.51 -6.30
C ILE A 430 2.49 -18.84 -5.22
N ASN A 431 1.40 -18.17 -5.57
CA ASN A 431 0.44 -17.56 -4.64
C ASN A 431 -0.11 -18.59 -3.65
N GLY A 432 -0.55 -19.75 -4.13
CA GLY A 432 -1.09 -20.81 -3.27
C GLY A 432 -0.04 -21.48 -2.40
N VAL A 433 1.21 -21.62 -2.87
CA VAL A 433 2.33 -22.06 -2.01
C VAL A 433 2.61 -21.03 -0.94
N LEU A 434 2.66 -19.75 -1.29
CA LEU A 434 2.84 -18.66 -0.34
C LEU A 434 1.71 -18.66 0.70
N LEU A 435 0.46 -18.96 0.34
CA LEU A 435 -0.67 -19.07 1.27
C LEU A 435 -0.39 -19.99 2.47
N LEU A 436 0.45 -21.02 2.31
CA LEU A 436 0.81 -21.93 3.41
C LEU A 436 1.58 -21.23 4.55
N PHE A 437 2.26 -20.11 4.26
CA PHE A 437 2.89 -19.26 5.27
C PHE A 437 1.87 -18.52 6.16
N THR A 438 0.56 -18.66 5.92
CA THR A 438 -0.46 -18.19 6.87
C THR A 438 -0.26 -18.81 8.25
N TYR A 439 0.12 -20.09 8.33
CA TYR A 439 0.26 -20.80 9.61
C TYR A 439 1.29 -20.15 10.56
N PRO A 440 2.57 -19.94 10.18
CA PRO A 440 3.52 -19.23 11.04
C PRO A 440 3.09 -17.78 11.32
N LEU A 441 2.39 -17.13 10.38
CA LEU A 441 1.88 -15.77 10.57
C LEU A 441 0.76 -15.71 11.62
N LEU A 442 -0.07 -16.74 11.76
CA LEU A 442 -1.09 -16.82 12.82
C LEU A 442 -0.43 -16.75 14.21
N PHE A 443 0.69 -17.45 14.42
CA PHE A 443 1.43 -17.39 15.68
C PHE A 443 1.96 -15.97 15.98
N LEU A 444 2.50 -15.28 14.97
CA LEU A 444 2.95 -13.89 15.12
C LEU A 444 1.80 -12.96 15.49
N VAL A 445 0.64 -13.14 14.85
CA VAL A 445 -0.58 -12.37 15.12
C VAL A 445 -1.08 -12.63 16.55
N GLU A 446 -1.08 -13.88 17.02
CA GLU A 446 -1.48 -14.22 18.40
C GLU A 446 -0.66 -13.45 19.44
N LYS A 447 0.67 -13.49 19.31
CA LYS A 447 1.58 -12.87 20.27
C LYS A 447 1.53 -11.35 20.22
N THR A 448 1.45 -10.77 19.02
CA THR A 448 1.48 -9.32 18.83
C THR A 448 0.18 -8.65 19.26
N PHE A 449 -0.96 -9.30 19.00
CA PHE A 449 -2.29 -8.70 19.22
C PHE A 449 -3.06 -9.30 20.40
N GLY A 450 -2.49 -10.28 21.11
CA GLY A 450 -3.07 -10.88 22.31
C GLY A 450 -4.26 -11.81 22.03
N PHE A 451 -4.27 -12.47 20.88
CA PHE A 451 -5.30 -13.44 20.52
C PHE A 451 -4.94 -14.87 20.95
N THR A 452 -5.94 -15.75 20.97
CA THR A 452 -5.75 -17.19 21.15
C THR A 452 -6.62 -17.90 20.13
N SER A 453 -5.99 -18.58 19.15
CA SER A 453 -6.69 -19.35 18.12
C SER A 453 -7.12 -20.72 18.63
N ASN A 454 -8.05 -21.34 17.91
CA ASN A 454 -8.44 -22.73 18.16
C ASN A 454 -7.27 -23.70 17.99
N VAL A 455 -6.30 -23.40 17.12
CA VAL A 455 -5.09 -24.23 16.95
C VAL A 455 -4.29 -24.25 18.25
N THR A 456 -4.02 -23.08 18.84
CA THR A 456 -3.32 -22.98 20.11
C THR A 456 -4.09 -23.66 21.24
N LEU A 457 -5.42 -23.57 21.26
CA LEU A 457 -6.26 -24.29 22.22
C LEU A 457 -6.16 -25.82 22.04
N VAL A 458 -6.14 -26.31 20.80
CA VAL A 458 -5.94 -27.74 20.50
C VAL A 458 -4.56 -28.20 20.98
N GLU A 459 -3.52 -27.42 20.71
CA GLU A 459 -2.14 -27.72 21.16
C GLU A 459 -2.05 -27.73 22.70
N LEU A 460 -2.69 -26.77 23.39
CA LEU A 460 -2.76 -26.75 24.85
C LEU A 460 -3.59 -27.89 25.43
N SER A 461 -4.59 -28.40 24.71
CA SER A 461 -5.38 -29.55 25.14
C SER A 461 -4.67 -30.90 24.98
N ASN A 462 -3.47 -30.92 24.39
CA ASN A 462 -2.66 -32.13 24.30
C ASN A 462 -2.13 -32.52 25.70
N ILE A 463 -2.61 -33.64 26.22
CA ILE A 463 -2.23 -34.17 27.55
C ILE A 463 -0.73 -34.47 27.69
N ASN A 464 -0.01 -34.62 26.59
CA ASN A 464 1.44 -34.81 26.60
C ASN A 464 2.23 -33.50 26.78
N ASN A 465 1.54 -32.35 26.84
CA ASN A 465 2.19 -31.09 27.21
C ASN A 465 2.76 -31.20 28.63
N SER A 466 3.96 -30.66 28.82
CA SER A 466 4.72 -30.63 30.08
C SER A 466 3.87 -30.39 31.33
N LEU A 467 2.99 -29.38 31.33
CA LEU A 467 2.20 -29.01 32.50
C LEU A 467 1.08 -30.02 32.80
N LEU A 468 0.33 -30.46 31.78
CA LEU A 468 -0.73 -31.47 31.94
C LEU A 468 -0.16 -32.84 32.28
N ARG A 469 1.00 -33.19 31.72
CA ARG A 469 1.72 -34.40 32.08
C ARG A 469 2.16 -34.37 33.54
N ARG A 470 2.77 -33.26 34.01
CA ARG A 470 3.12 -33.07 35.43
C ARG A 470 1.88 -33.20 36.32
N MET A 471 0.75 -32.62 35.92
CA MET A 471 -0.52 -32.75 36.64
C MET A 471 -0.98 -34.19 36.75
N SER A 472 -0.93 -34.96 35.65
CA SER A 472 -1.28 -36.38 35.67
C SER A 472 -0.39 -37.24 36.57
N GLU A 473 0.89 -36.87 36.69
CA GLU A 473 1.88 -37.58 37.52
C GLU A 473 1.79 -37.15 39.01
N THR A 474 1.47 -35.88 39.30
CA THR A 474 1.48 -35.32 40.66
C THR A 474 0.12 -35.43 41.36
N VAL A 475 -0.97 -35.20 40.64
CA VAL A 475 -2.36 -35.16 41.15
C VAL A 475 -3.30 -35.93 40.20
N PRO A 476 -3.16 -37.28 40.10
CA PRO A 476 -3.90 -38.08 39.12
C PRO A 476 -5.43 -37.98 39.30
N GLY A 477 -5.92 -37.86 40.54
CA GLY A 477 -7.35 -37.70 40.82
C GLY A 477 -7.91 -36.38 40.30
N THR A 478 -7.20 -35.28 40.53
CA THR A 478 -7.55 -33.96 39.96
C THR A 478 -7.41 -33.94 38.44
N PHE A 479 -6.43 -34.64 37.87
CA PHE A 479 -6.30 -34.77 36.42
C PHE A 479 -7.51 -35.50 35.81
N GLN A 480 -7.94 -36.61 36.41
CA GLN A 480 -9.13 -37.33 35.98
C GLN A 480 -10.41 -36.48 36.11
N HIS A 481 -10.56 -35.75 37.21
CA HIS A 481 -11.61 -34.74 37.40
C HIS A 481 -11.64 -33.73 36.26
N SER A 482 -10.51 -33.08 36.01
CA SER A 482 -10.39 -32.04 34.97
C SER A 482 -10.74 -32.59 33.58
N MET A 483 -10.39 -33.84 33.28
CA MET A 483 -10.78 -34.51 32.03
C MET A 483 -12.30 -34.75 31.93
N GLN A 484 -12.96 -35.14 33.02
CA GLN A 484 -14.42 -35.35 33.05
C GLN A 484 -15.16 -34.02 32.91
N VAL A 485 -14.75 -33.00 33.68
CA VAL A 485 -15.26 -31.64 33.58
C VAL A 485 -15.08 -31.09 32.16
N ALA A 486 -13.90 -31.29 31.54
CA ALA A 486 -13.64 -30.84 30.17
C ALA A 486 -14.61 -31.46 29.15
N ASN A 487 -14.91 -32.76 29.27
CA ASN A 487 -15.86 -33.42 28.37
C ASN A 487 -17.29 -32.93 28.59
N LEU A 488 -17.71 -32.78 29.85
CA LEU A 488 -19.05 -32.32 30.23
C LEU A 488 -19.29 -30.88 29.77
N ALA A 489 -18.35 -29.99 30.09
CA ALA A 489 -18.42 -28.57 29.79
C ALA A 489 -18.33 -28.29 28.27
N ALA A 490 -17.48 -29.02 27.54
CA ALA A 490 -17.36 -28.86 26.09
C ALA A 490 -18.64 -29.25 25.34
N GLU A 491 -19.32 -30.31 25.76
CA GLU A 491 -20.61 -30.70 25.17
C GLU A 491 -21.66 -29.62 25.42
N ALA A 492 -21.77 -29.13 26.66
CA ALA A 492 -22.73 -28.10 27.00
C ALA A 492 -22.47 -26.81 26.20
N ALA A 493 -21.20 -26.42 26.04
CA ALA A 493 -20.79 -25.30 25.21
C ALA A 493 -21.20 -25.50 23.74
N ASN A 494 -20.99 -26.69 23.17
CA ASN A 494 -21.43 -27.00 21.80
C ASN A 494 -22.94 -26.82 21.62
N ARG A 495 -23.74 -27.31 22.58
CA ARG A 495 -25.21 -27.30 22.49
C ARG A 495 -25.83 -25.90 22.55
N ILE A 496 -25.16 -24.93 23.19
CA ILE A 496 -25.61 -23.53 23.26
C ILE A 496 -24.88 -22.60 22.29
N GLY A 497 -24.00 -23.13 21.42
CA GLY A 497 -23.21 -22.35 20.47
C GLY A 497 -22.11 -21.48 21.12
N ALA A 498 -21.65 -21.85 22.31
CA ALA A 498 -20.47 -21.25 22.95
C ALA A 498 -19.16 -21.89 22.43
N LYS A 499 -18.01 -21.31 22.79
CA LYS A 499 -16.70 -21.78 22.31
C LYS A 499 -16.27 -23.08 23.02
N SER A 500 -16.69 -24.22 22.51
CA SER A 500 -16.43 -25.53 23.11
C SER A 500 -14.95 -25.89 23.25
N GLN A 501 -14.12 -25.62 22.25
CA GLN A 501 -12.68 -25.88 22.34
C GLN A 501 -12.01 -25.03 23.43
N LEU A 502 -12.47 -23.79 23.63
CA LEU A 502 -11.99 -22.91 24.69
C LEU A 502 -12.38 -23.44 26.07
N VAL A 503 -13.65 -23.83 26.25
CA VAL A 503 -14.15 -24.43 27.49
C VAL A 503 -13.42 -25.72 27.81
N ARG A 504 -13.26 -26.61 26.81
CA ARG A 504 -12.52 -27.88 26.96
C ARG A 504 -11.11 -27.62 27.47
N THR A 505 -10.40 -26.70 26.82
CA THR A 505 -9.02 -26.38 27.19
C THR A 505 -8.97 -25.72 28.57
N GLY A 506 -9.83 -24.73 28.85
CA GLY A 506 -9.91 -24.08 30.15
C GLY A 506 -10.16 -25.06 31.30
N ALA A 507 -11.06 -26.03 31.10
CA ALA A 507 -11.35 -27.08 32.06
C ALA A 507 -10.16 -27.99 32.35
N LEU A 508 -9.25 -28.25 31.39
CA LEU A 508 -8.07 -29.06 31.66
C LEU A 508 -7.06 -28.35 32.59
N TYR A 509 -7.08 -27.02 32.64
CA TYR A 509 -6.14 -26.22 33.40
C TYR A 509 -6.73 -25.59 34.66
N HIS A 510 -8.04 -25.62 34.88
CA HIS A 510 -8.71 -24.85 35.95
C HIS A 510 -8.13 -25.13 37.35
N ASP A 511 -7.73 -26.38 37.57
CA ASP A 511 -7.35 -26.94 38.86
C ASP A 511 -5.85 -27.21 39.02
N ILE A 512 -5.00 -26.71 38.11
CA ILE A 512 -3.55 -26.99 38.11
C ILE A 512 -2.84 -26.57 39.41
N GLY A 513 -3.40 -25.60 40.14
CA GLY A 513 -2.83 -25.15 41.41
C GLY A 513 -2.83 -26.21 42.51
N LYS A 514 -3.71 -27.22 42.42
CA LYS A 514 -3.75 -28.33 43.37
C LYS A 514 -2.44 -29.15 43.39
N MET A 515 -1.61 -29.04 42.35
CA MET A 515 -0.27 -29.64 42.30
C MET A 515 0.68 -29.12 43.38
N GLU A 516 0.50 -27.90 43.87
CA GLU A 516 1.41 -27.31 44.87
C GLU A 516 1.12 -27.85 46.27
N ASN A 517 -0.11 -28.31 46.55
CA ASN A 517 -0.51 -28.88 47.83
C ASN A 517 -1.39 -30.15 47.69
N PRO A 518 -0.91 -31.25 47.05
CA PRO A 518 -1.74 -32.39 46.65
C PRO A 518 -2.53 -33.05 47.79
N VAL A 519 -1.91 -33.18 48.96
CA VAL A 519 -2.45 -33.94 50.11
C VAL A 519 -3.70 -33.32 50.72
N PHE A 520 -3.99 -32.04 50.46
CA PHE A 520 -5.17 -31.33 50.97
C PHE A 520 -6.42 -31.52 50.09
N PHE A 521 -6.30 -32.16 48.93
CA PHE A 521 -7.43 -32.38 48.03
C PHE A 521 -7.86 -33.85 48.07
N THR A 522 -9.11 -34.09 48.45
CA THR A 522 -9.66 -35.42 48.74
C THR A 522 -9.51 -36.42 47.60
N GLU A 523 -9.61 -35.94 46.36
CA GLU A 523 -9.46 -36.76 45.16
C GLU A 523 -8.04 -37.31 44.96
N ASN A 524 -7.03 -36.77 45.64
CA ASN A 524 -5.63 -37.21 45.56
C ASN A 524 -5.14 -37.95 46.81
N GLN A 525 -5.97 -38.07 47.85
CA GLN A 525 -5.59 -38.73 49.09
C GLN A 525 -5.57 -40.25 48.89
N SER A 526 -4.39 -40.87 49.09
CA SER A 526 -4.17 -42.31 48.88
C SER A 526 -4.23 -43.13 50.18
N GLY A 527 -4.82 -42.59 51.26
CA GLY A 527 -4.88 -43.24 52.58
C GLY A 527 -5.79 -42.54 53.58
N SER A 528 -5.97 -43.12 54.77
CA SER A 528 -6.95 -42.74 55.79
C SER A 528 -6.66 -41.44 56.57
N VAL A 529 -5.56 -40.75 56.28
CA VAL A 529 -5.13 -39.55 57.03
C VAL A 529 -5.50 -38.29 56.24
N ASN A 530 -6.52 -37.58 56.73
CA ASN A 530 -6.94 -36.29 56.19
C ASN A 530 -6.24 -35.15 56.96
N PRO A 531 -5.32 -34.37 56.33
CA PRO A 531 -4.55 -33.32 57.00
C PRO A 531 -5.41 -32.17 57.51
N HIS A 532 -6.63 -31.99 56.99
CA HIS A 532 -7.57 -30.98 57.49
C HIS A 532 -7.99 -31.20 58.95
N LYS A 533 -7.85 -32.43 59.49
CA LYS A 533 -8.15 -32.71 60.91
C LYS A 533 -7.25 -31.98 61.90
N ASN A 534 -6.07 -31.54 61.45
CA ASN A 534 -5.09 -30.84 62.28
C ASN A 534 -5.09 -29.33 62.07
N LEU A 535 -6.04 -28.79 61.30
CA LEU A 535 -6.16 -27.38 60.96
C LEU A 535 -7.50 -26.83 61.44
N SER A 536 -7.57 -25.53 61.73
CA SER A 536 -8.86 -24.86 61.91
C SER A 536 -9.65 -24.85 60.58
N TYR A 537 -10.95 -24.57 60.65
CA TYR A 537 -11.78 -24.48 59.44
C TYR A 537 -11.35 -23.32 58.54
N GLU A 538 -10.94 -22.20 59.11
CA GLU A 538 -10.40 -21.05 58.37
C GLU A 538 -9.07 -21.42 57.69
N GLN A 539 -8.17 -22.09 58.40
CA GLN A 539 -6.89 -22.55 57.82
C GLN A 539 -7.13 -23.54 56.68
N SER A 540 -8.04 -24.50 56.88
CA SER A 540 -8.45 -25.45 55.85
C SER A 540 -9.06 -24.77 54.63
N ALA A 541 -9.94 -23.79 54.84
CA ALA A 541 -10.53 -23.00 53.78
C ALA A 541 -9.46 -22.23 53.00
N GLN A 542 -8.51 -21.58 53.67
CA GLN A 542 -7.44 -20.83 53.03
C GLN A 542 -6.51 -21.72 52.20
N VAL A 543 -6.17 -22.92 52.68
CA VAL A 543 -5.38 -23.90 51.89
C VAL A 543 -6.14 -24.35 50.64
N VAL A 544 -7.45 -24.58 50.75
CA VAL A 544 -8.26 -24.92 49.57
C VAL A 544 -8.37 -23.72 48.63
N ILE A 545 -8.60 -22.50 49.11
CA ILE A 545 -8.72 -21.30 48.28
C ILE A 545 -7.41 -20.98 47.54
N SER A 546 -6.25 -21.27 48.15
CA SER A 546 -4.94 -20.92 47.58
C SER A 546 -4.67 -21.58 46.23
N HIS A 547 -5.31 -22.72 45.89
CA HIS A 547 -5.12 -23.40 44.60
C HIS A 547 -5.42 -22.48 43.42
N VAL A 548 -6.32 -21.50 43.56
CA VAL A 548 -6.59 -20.52 42.51
C VAL A 548 -5.35 -19.63 42.28
N THR A 549 -4.78 -19.10 43.37
CA THR A 549 -3.59 -18.24 43.29
C THR A 549 -2.34 -19.01 42.86
N ASP A 550 -2.17 -20.24 43.32
CA ASP A 550 -1.05 -21.10 42.95
C ASP A 550 -1.19 -21.59 41.50
N GLY A 551 -2.41 -21.86 41.06
CA GLY A 551 -2.72 -22.15 39.67
C GLY A 551 -2.39 -20.98 38.75
N LEU A 552 -2.68 -19.75 39.17
CA LEU A 552 -2.32 -18.55 38.41
C LEU A 552 -0.80 -18.37 38.29
N LYS A 553 -0.04 -18.59 39.37
CA LYS A 553 1.44 -18.55 39.35
C LYS A 553 2.01 -19.60 38.39
N LEU A 554 1.48 -20.83 38.42
CA LEU A 554 1.87 -21.90 37.50
C LEU A 554 1.54 -21.53 36.04
N ALA A 555 0.35 -20.98 35.80
CA ALA A 555 -0.07 -20.55 34.48
C ALA A 555 0.80 -19.42 33.92
N GLU A 556 1.27 -18.51 34.77
CA GLU A 556 2.24 -17.47 34.42
C GLU A 556 3.60 -18.07 34.07
N LYS A 557 4.13 -18.95 34.92
CA LYS A 557 5.41 -19.64 34.69
C LYS A 557 5.40 -20.46 33.40
N SER A 558 4.27 -21.04 33.03
CA SER A 558 4.08 -21.82 31.81
C SER A 558 3.61 -21.00 30.60
N ASN A 559 3.59 -19.67 30.69
CA ASN A 559 3.18 -18.77 29.60
C ASN A 559 1.78 -19.09 29.01
N LEU A 560 0.84 -19.54 29.84
CA LEU A 560 -0.52 -19.84 29.39
C LEU A 560 -1.21 -18.54 28.90
N PRO A 561 -2.06 -18.61 27.86
CA PRO A 561 -2.81 -17.44 27.40
C PRO A 561 -3.73 -16.89 28.47
N LYS A 562 -3.96 -15.57 28.46
CA LYS A 562 -4.85 -14.90 29.43
C LYS A 562 -6.22 -15.57 29.54
N VAL A 563 -6.81 -15.98 28.42
CA VAL A 563 -8.12 -16.65 28.42
C VAL A 563 -8.14 -17.94 29.25
N ILE A 564 -7.02 -18.67 29.36
CA ILE A 564 -6.91 -19.87 30.21
C ILE A 564 -6.72 -19.48 31.67
N LYS A 565 -5.90 -18.46 31.95
CA LYS A 565 -5.72 -17.90 33.30
C LYS A 565 -7.06 -17.41 33.88
N ASP A 566 -7.89 -16.79 33.05
CA ASP A 566 -9.19 -16.30 33.46
C ASP A 566 -10.08 -17.47 33.93
N PHE A 567 -10.08 -18.63 33.27
CA PHE A 567 -10.81 -19.82 33.75
C PHE A 567 -10.34 -20.26 35.14
N ILE A 568 -9.02 -20.29 35.40
CA ILE A 568 -8.46 -20.61 36.72
C ILE A 568 -9.00 -19.65 37.77
N THR A 569 -9.05 -18.34 37.49
CA THR A 569 -9.53 -17.36 38.48
C THR A 569 -11.06 -17.36 38.68
N THR A 570 -11.83 -17.72 37.65
CA THR A 570 -13.30 -17.55 37.67
C THR A 570 -14.08 -18.81 37.99
N HIS A 571 -13.48 -20.01 37.95
CA HIS A 571 -14.25 -21.26 38.01
C HIS A 571 -15.03 -21.46 39.33
N HIS A 572 -14.56 -20.86 40.43
CA HIS A 572 -15.32 -20.77 41.69
C HIS A 572 -15.97 -19.40 41.95
N GLY A 573 -15.68 -18.38 41.13
CA GLY A 573 -16.20 -17.02 41.33
C GLY A 573 -15.89 -16.47 42.72
N ARG A 574 -16.83 -15.72 43.30
CA ARG A 574 -16.84 -15.35 44.73
C ARG A 574 -17.63 -16.37 45.56
N GLY A 575 -17.50 -17.66 45.23
CA GLY A 575 -18.11 -18.74 46.00
C GLY A 575 -17.49 -18.90 47.39
N LYS A 576 -18.17 -19.65 48.26
CA LYS A 576 -17.63 -20.04 49.57
C LYS A 576 -17.20 -21.51 49.59
N THR A 577 -16.17 -21.85 50.34
CA THR A 577 -15.85 -23.23 50.70
C THR A 577 -16.90 -23.76 51.70
N LYS A 578 -18.08 -24.14 51.19
CA LYS A 578 -19.29 -24.37 51.97
C LYS A 578 -19.12 -25.37 53.12
N TYR A 579 -18.35 -26.44 52.93
CA TYR A 579 -18.12 -27.43 53.99
C TYR A 579 -17.48 -26.78 55.23
N PHE A 580 -16.32 -26.13 55.08
CA PHE A 580 -15.63 -25.49 56.21
C PHE A 580 -16.44 -24.34 56.81
N TYR A 581 -17.10 -23.55 55.98
CA TYR A 581 -17.96 -22.45 56.44
C TYR A 581 -19.14 -22.93 57.29
N ILE A 582 -19.85 -23.97 56.83
CA ILE A 582 -20.99 -24.53 57.55
C ILE A 582 -20.54 -25.25 58.81
N SER A 583 -19.45 -26.03 58.75
CA SER A 583 -18.91 -26.71 59.94
C SER A 583 -18.47 -25.72 61.02
N TRP A 584 -17.83 -24.61 60.62
CA TRP A 584 -17.47 -23.54 61.54
C TRP A 584 -18.72 -22.94 62.20
N LYS A 585 -19.75 -22.61 61.42
CA LYS A 585 -20.99 -22.01 61.93
C LYS A 585 -21.77 -22.95 62.85
N ASN A 586 -21.69 -24.26 62.60
CA ASN A 586 -22.31 -25.27 63.47
C ASN A 586 -21.58 -25.41 64.81
N GLU A 587 -20.25 -25.22 64.83
CA GLU A 587 -19.46 -25.25 66.07
C GLU A 587 -19.49 -23.93 66.84
N HIS A 588 -19.78 -22.82 66.16
CA HIS A 588 -19.86 -21.47 66.74
C HIS A 588 -21.23 -20.83 66.43
N PRO A 589 -22.34 -21.32 67.01
CA PRO A 589 -23.70 -20.87 66.67
C PRO A 589 -23.98 -19.41 67.03
N ASP A 590 -23.25 -18.86 68.00
CA ASP A 590 -23.42 -17.49 68.52
C ASP A 590 -22.38 -16.50 67.97
N GLU A 591 -21.49 -16.94 67.08
CA GLU A 591 -20.46 -16.10 66.47
C GLU A 591 -20.70 -15.94 64.96
N GLU A 592 -20.35 -14.78 64.41
CA GLU A 592 -20.38 -14.57 62.97
C GLU A 592 -18.97 -14.78 62.38
N PRO A 593 -18.82 -15.69 61.40
CA PRO A 593 -17.52 -15.94 60.79
C PRO A 593 -17.05 -14.71 60.00
N ASN A 594 -15.73 -14.56 59.89
CA ASN A 594 -15.18 -13.68 58.87
C ASN A 594 -15.39 -14.31 57.48
N ASP A 595 -16.47 -13.93 56.81
CA ASP A 595 -16.91 -14.44 55.52
C ASP A 595 -15.82 -14.47 54.44
N GLU A 596 -14.93 -13.46 54.40
CA GLU A 596 -13.87 -13.38 53.39
C GLU A 596 -12.83 -14.50 53.56
N LEU A 597 -12.64 -15.05 54.77
CA LEU A 597 -11.74 -16.19 54.99
C LEU A 597 -12.25 -17.50 54.36
N PHE A 598 -13.53 -17.57 54.03
CA PHE A 598 -14.14 -18.73 53.38
C PHE A 598 -14.50 -18.47 51.92
N THR A 599 -14.25 -17.25 51.42
CA THR A 599 -14.70 -16.80 50.11
C THR A 599 -13.54 -16.80 49.11
N TYR A 600 -13.76 -17.38 47.92
CA TYR A 600 -12.80 -17.31 46.83
C TYR A 600 -12.61 -15.86 46.36
N PRO A 601 -11.41 -15.49 45.89
CA PRO A 601 -11.11 -14.11 45.50
C PRO A 601 -11.95 -13.61 44.31
N GLY A 602 -12.43 -14.53 43.46
CA GLY A 602 -13.10 -14.21 42.21
C GLY A 602 -12.14 -13.72 41.12
N PRO A 603 -12.66 -13.03 40.08
CA PRO A 603 -14.03 -12.52 39.95
C PRO A 603 -15.06 -13.60 39.57
N ASN A 604 -16.35 -13.25 39.62
CA ASN A 604 -17.41 -14.09 39.07
C ASN A 604 -17.24 -14.30 37.55
N PRO A 605 -17.79 -15.38 36.98
CA PRO A 605 -17.82 -15.58 35.53
C PRO A 605 -18.40 -14.37 34.79
N PHE A 606 -17.72 -13.93 33.74
CA PHE A 606 -18.14 -12.81 32.88
C PHE A 606 -18.33 -13.23 31.41
N THR A 607 -18.13 -14.51 31.11
CA THR A 607 -18.41 -15.14 29.79
C THR A 607 -19.31 -16.35 29.95
N LYS A 608 -20.01 -16.75 28.88
CA LYS A 608 -20.82 -17.99 28.88
C LYS A 608 -19.95 -19.21 29.18
N GLU A 609 -18.76 -19.22 28.60
CA GLU A 609 -17.79 -20.30 28.70
C GLU A 609 -17.33 -20.54 30.14
N GLN A 610 -17.01 -19.48 30.89
CA GLN A 610 -16.63 -19.57 32.30
C GLN A 610 -17.80 -20.03 33.18
N ALA A 611 -19.02 -19.57 32.90
CA ALA A 611 -20.21 -20.03 33.61
C ALA A 611 -20.47 -21.53 33.39
N ILE A 612 -20.29 -22.02 32.16
CA ILE A 612 -20.36 -23.45 31.85
C ILE A 612 -19.32 -24.25 32.64
N LEU A 613 -18.08 -23.75 32.74
CA LEU A 613 -17.05 -24.42 33.53
C LEU A 613 -17.44 -24.50 35.02
N MET A 614 -17.88 -23.38 35.61
CA MET A 614 -18.31 -23.34 37.02
C MET A 614 -19.45 -24.33 37.30
N MET A 615 -20.44 -24.40 36.41
CA MET A 615 -21.55 -25.36 36.55
C MET A 615 -21.03 -26.80 36.42
N ALA A 616 -20.18 -27.08 35.42
CA ALA A 616 -19.66 -28.42 35.15
C ALA A 616 -18.78 -28.94 36.30
N ASP A 617 -17.88 -28.10 36.82
CA ASP A 617 -16.99 -28.42 37.93
C ASP A 617 -17.79 -28.79 39.19
N SER A 618 -18.75 -27.95 39.57
CA SER A 618 -19.59 -28.20 40.76
C SER A 618 -20.48 -29.42 40.61
N VAL A 619 -21.04 -29.65 39.41
CA VAL A 619 -21.91 -30.79 39.14
C VAL A 619 -21.13 -32.11 39.09
N GLU A 620 -19.96 -32.14 38.45
CA GLU A 620 -19.07 -33.31 38.43
C GLU A 620 -18.68 -33.67 39.87
N ALA A 621 -18.11 -32.71 40.60
CA ALA A 621 -17.59 -32.96 41.94
C ALA A 621 -18.68 -33.45 42.90
N ALA A 622 -19.87 -32.84 42.84
CA ALA A 622 -20.99 -33.25 43.68
C ALA A 622 -21.56 -34.63 43.26
N SER A 623 -21.51 -34.99 41.98
CA SER A 623 -22.04 -36.26 41.49
C SER A 623 -21.29 -37.48 42.04
N ARG A 624 -20.00 -37.34 42.33
CA ARG A 624 -19.18 -38.40 42.95
C ARG A 624 -19.64 -38.80 44.36
N SER A 625 -20.40 -37.93 45.02
CA SER A 625 -20.91 -38.15 46.38
C SER A 625 -22.33 -38.75 46.43
N LEU A 626 -22.95 -39.01 45.27
CA LEU A 626 -24.28 -39.61 45.22
C LEU A 626 -24.26 -41.04 45.76
N PRO A 627 -25.19 -41.40 46.68
CA PRO A 627 -25.32 -42.79 47.15
C PRO A 627 -25.76 -43.75 46.05
N GLU A 628 -26.67 -43.29 45.17
CA GLU A 628 -27.22 -44.04 44.05
C GLU A 628 -27.34 -43.14 42.81
N TYR A 629 -27.10 -43.73 41.63
CA TYR A 629 -27.10 -43.02 40.34
C TYR A 629 -28.39 -43.26 39.55
N THR A 630 -29.52 -42.83 40.12
CA THR A 630 -30.84 -42.88 39.45
C THR A 630 -31.10 -41.62 38.63
N GLU A 631 -32.03 -41.68 37.67
CA GLU A 631 -32.42 -40.50 36.89
C GLU A 631 -32.93 -39.35 37.77
N ALA A 632 -33.70 -39.67 38.81
CA ALA A 632 -34.23 -38.68 39.75
C ALA A 632 -33.11 -38.06 40.61
N SER A 633 -32.20 -38.87 41.16
CA SER A 633 -31.09 -38.36 41.99
C SER A 633 -30.13 -37.47 41.21
N ILE A 634 -29.75 -37.87 39.98
CA ILE A 634 -28.91 -37.05 39.08
C ILE A 634 -29.64 -35.74 38.73
N SER A 635 -30.92 -35.81 38.39
CA SER A 635 -31.69 -34.60 38.02
C SER A 635 -31.78 -33.61 39.17
N ASN A 636 -32.14 -34.09 40.36
CA ASN A 636 -32.24 -33.27 41.57
C ASN A 636 -30.90 -32.64 41.95
N LEU A 637 -29.80 -33.40 41.82
CA LEU A 637 -28.46 -32.87 42.08
C LEU A 637 -28.12 -31.72 41.12
N VAL A 638 -28.26 -31.95 39.81
CA VAL A 638 -27.93 -30.96 38.79
C VAL A 638 -28.75 -29.69 38.97
N ASP A 639 -30.07 -29.83 39.19
CA ASP A 639 -30.95 -28.68 39.39
C ASP A 639 -30.57 -27.92 40.66
N LYS A 640 -30.43 -28.60 41.80
CA LYS A 640 -30.07 -27.96 43.08
C LYS A 640 -28.76 -27.16 43.00
N ILE A 641 -27.71 -27.74 42.40
CA ILE A 641 -26.40 -27.08 42.31
C ILE A 641 -26.47 -25.85 41.43
N ILE A 642 -27.04 -25.97 40.22
CA ILE A 642 -27.06 -24.88 39.26
C ILE A 642 -28.03 -23.78 39.71
N ASP A 643 -29.18 -24.12 40.28
CA ASP A 643 -30.14 -23.13 40.80
C ASP A 643 -29.55 -22.36 41.98
N SER A 644 -28.81 -23.02 42.87
CA SER A 644 -28.07 -22.34 43.95
C SER A 644 -27.03 -21.35 43.40
N GLN A 645 -26.30 -21.68 42.35
CA GLN A 645 -25.35 -20.75 41.71
C GLN A 645 -26.04 -19.54 41.06
N VAL A 646 -27.23 -19.75 40.49
CA VAL A 646 -28.06 -18.67 39.92
C VAL A 646 -28.58 -17.75 41.03
N GLU A 647 -29.12 -18.32 42.11
CA GLU A 647 -29.64 -17.59 43.28
C GLU A 647 -28.55 -16.77 43.99
N GLU A 648 -27.37 -17.36 44.17
CA GLU A 648 -26.18 -16.69 44.73
C GLU A 648 -25.65 -15.58 43.81
N GLY A 649 -26.10 -15.53 42.56
CA GLY A 649 -25.84 -14.43 41.64
C GLY A 649 -24.49 -14.49 40.94
N TYR A 650 -23.84 -15.65 40.85
CA TYR A 650 -22.54 -15.80 40.17
C TYR A 650 -22.63 -15.50 38.66
N PHE A 651 -23.81 -15.62 38.07
CA PHE A 651 -24.02 -15.40 36.64
C PHE A 651 -24.56 -14.00 36.29
N LYS A 652 -24.57 -13.05 37.24
CA LYS A 652 -25.08 -11.68 37.01
C LYS A 652 -24.27 -10.88 35.98
N GLU A 653 -22.99 -11.19 35.83
CA GLU A 653 -22.05 -10.42 34.98
C GLU A 653 -21.69 -11.10 33.66
N CYS A 654 -22.14 -12.35 33.43
CA CYS A 654 -21.92 -13.04 32.16
C CYS A 654 -23.17 -13.03 31.27
N PRO A 655 -23.02 -13.07 29.94
CA PRO A 655 -24.14 -13.01 29.01
C PRO A 655 -24.84 -14.38 28.83
N ILE A 656 -24.94 -15.21 29.88
CA ILE A 656 -25.63 -16.50 29.84
C ILE A 656 -27.14 -16.31 30.06
N THR A 657 -27.98 -16.96 29.26
CA THR A 657 -29.44 -16.82 29.37
C THR A 657 -30.05 -17.96 30.17
N PHE A 658 -31.26 -17.79 30.73
CA PHE A 658 -32.00 -18.90 31.36
C PHE A 658 -32.24 -20.07 30.42
N LYS A 659 -32.41 -19.80 29.12
CA LYS A 659 -32.50 -20.85 28.08
C LYS A 659 -31.20 -21.62 27.93
N ASP A 660 -30.06 -20.91 27.94
CA ASP A 660 -28.74 -21.55 27.92
C ASP A 660 -28.57 -22.45 29.15
N ILE A 661 -28.88 -21.94 30.35
CA ILE A 661 -28.78 -22.69 31.63
C ILE A 661 -29.65 -23.96 31.60
N ALA A 662 -30.92 -23.85 31.16
CA ALA A 662 -31.81 -25.01 31.04
C ALA A 662 -31.24 -26.06 30.08
N THR A 663 -30.65 -25.62 28.96
CA THR A 663 -30.00 -26.52 28.00
C THR A 663 -28.77 -27.20 28.61
N VAL A 664 -27.94 -26.46 29.34
CA VAL A 664 -26.76 -26.97 30.05
C VAL A 664 -27.18 -28.04 31.08
N LYS A 665 -28.21 -27.78 31.89
CA LYS A 665 -28.78 -28.74 32.84
C LYS A 665 -29.18 -30.05 32.15
N THR A 666 -29.90 -29.98 31.03
CA THR A 666 -30.30 -31.17 30.27
C THR A 666 -29.08 -31.97 29.80
N VAL A 667 -28.08 -31.30 29.23
CA VAL A 667 -26.84 -31.94 28.77
C VAL A 667 -26.12 -32.62 29.92
N PHE A 668 -26.02 -31.97 31.08
CA PHE A 668 -25.34 -32.55 32.23
C PHE A 668 -26.07 -33.78 32.76
N LYS A 669 -27.40 -33.74 32.86
CA LYS A 669 -28.21 -34.90 33.25
C LYS A 669 -28.00 -36.08 32.29
N GLU A 670 -28.02 -35.85 30.97
CA GLU A 670 -27.78 -36.87 29.95
C GLU A 670 -26.37 -37.48 30.05
N LYS A 671 -25.34 -36.64 30.20
CA LYS A 671 -23.94 -37.10 30.25
C LYS A 671 -23.62 -37.83 31.54
N LEU A 672 -24.08 -37.34 32.70
CA LEU A 672 -23.88 -38.02 33.98
C LEU A 672 -24.57 -39.39 33.99
N LYS A 673 -25.80 -39.49 33.46
CA LYS A 673 -26.47 -40.80 33.28
C LYS A 673 -25.63 -41.76 32.44
N THR A 674 -24.96 -41.27 31.41
CA THR A 674 -24.10 -42.09 30.54
C THR A 674 -22.81 -42.53 31.27
N ILE A 675 -22.19 -41.62 32.03
CA ILE A 675 -20.95 -41.88 32.79
C ILE A 675 -21.19 -42.92 33.89
N TYR A 676 -22.30 -42.78 34.61
CA TYR A 676 -22.65 -43.61 35.75
C TYR A 676 -23.62 -44.75 35.42
N HIS A 677 -23.94 -44.97 34.14
CA HIS A 677 -24.74 -46.12 33.74
C HIS A 677 -23.97 -47.40 34.07
N THR A 678 -24.45 -48.13 35.07
CA THR A 678 -23.87 -49.41 35.48
C THR A 678 -23.96 -50.38 34.31
N ARG A 679 -22.81 -50.89 33.84
CA ARG A 679 -22.79 -52.17 33.13
C ARG A 679 -23.42 -53.19 34.08
N ILE A 680 -24.42 -53.93 33.61
CA ILE A 680 -25.07 -55.00 34.37
C ILE A 680 -23.96 -55.89 34.96
N SER A 681 -23.88 -55.96 36.30
CA SER A 681 -22.95 -56.86 36.97
C SER A 681 -23.30 -58.29 36.57
N TYR A 682 -22.32 -59.07 36.11
CA TYR A 682 -22.53 -60.49 35.87
C TYR A 682 -23.00 -61.14 37.18
N PRO A 683 -24.10 -61.90 37.18
CA PRO A 683 -24.58 -62.56 38.38
C PRO A 683 -23.50 -63.53 38.88
N GLU A 684 -23.11 -63.38 40.14
CA GLU A 684 -22.28 -64.38 40.80
C GLU A 684 -23.13 -65.63 41.08
N LEU A 685 -22.59 -66.80 40.73
CA LEU A 685 -23.15 -68.08 41.13
C LEU A 685 -23.13 -68.15 42.66
N LYS A 686 -24.32 -68.19 43.28
CA LYS A 686 -24.44 -68.49 44.72
C LYS A 686 -23.80 -69.85 44.98
N LYS A 687 -22.75 -69.88 45.82
CA LYS A 687 -22.15 -71.10 46.35
C LYS A 687 -22.88 -71.58 47.58
#